data_AF-A0ABD3VNV6-F1
#
_entry.id   AF-A0ABD3VNV6-F1
#
_cell.length_a   1.000
_cell.length_b   1.000
_cell.length_c   1.000
_cell.angle_alpha   90.00
_cell.angle_beta   90.00
_cell.angle_gamma   90.00
#
_symmetry.space_group_name_H-M   'P 1'
#
loop_
_entity.id
_entity.type
_entity.pdbx_description
1 polymer ?
#
loop_
_entity_poly.entity_id
_entity_poly.type
_entity_poly.pdbx_seq_one_letter_code
_entity_poly.pdbx_strand_id
1 'polypeptide(L)'
;MENIEANLKRHRDLVVRHLKATDISLKLPTGIITIEERTELNRLAATSQALATEHILDILDKSKEPGKWQAFSEALQSAEYPYLLEILKSTPKTGKDEDYYLKLIHVFANELQQCVVPMHILPYLLSKGVINQGDVQEITARQLNFGPQLAFLLLLDLLPRRQKPEIWYQHFLKGLLEDGHEDLVDLIDPCYFSTQKLEPITEGKVKQGYTSSGASWDGCHGDTEEKECVMEDSGGPDISTGDLAAPLPSNPLHDATDESFKVYKRENIAGADTVVKPFTDNLTASCYPNNDLREVKGDLLQNMNILDGRKGDKGKDLTRNLQTKKSQLNLSTEDEAADSHQSESENDLASDYESSDEEKPKPHQLEHGNPLLNLRNYQLELAEDALCGKNTIICAETGSGKTWVALYIVKKHLESAGPRKKLVAFMARTNPLIKQQHQRFVKYLPNYTTKLITGDSEHSTALDIFLPDCDIICFTPQILFNNLEKQTVSLSDFSLMILDECHHTKKDEAYNRLMRKYLMAKVKNNVPNLPQVLGLTASIGVGKSTSDDEAVDYIISVMANLDTCKLSTVEKYREEIEKYISRPKEDKIKMKDRPDDLCKKRILRAMIDVQEKLQDACLFEECLVDMVQSKRPRDLNSQQYTQWAKNVERIAASDVGNPETSRLIISCVKYLSTFNEALELNSLLGISDVCRFLARKFNPESEQKSRHTQEERELFQIILMVQKDLGEYNRSKDQKNPNLETMSKMLQDMILGENEDQESRALVFVKARATCTALADYLDGILSKENIHVHKLTGKAATPGDEGMTEAEQTETLNKFASGEYTVLVSTSVGGEGIDIPDCNIVISYNYAGNEITKIQMTGRGRKKGGTNIVMGYEKTLDVDKLSTYKGAMMYRAMESIKKIDPRSLQRKIKLFQKEEISKQEFRDRVLEKQINMKRKGQFKLCCYKCSVEVVDGEDLRVLKGSYHVVVDKEFKNLIVTKPHKKPNERKIEGLKKSDKIYCKKCGMDWGIFFIYNTLPLPTIKCESFKVRNSEDGKISTYKKWLNLPFVIEPCELSEITDLLEE
;
A
#
# COMPACT_ATOMS: atom_id res chain seq x y z
N MET A 1 4.65 -12.73 -62.96
CA MET A 1 3.60 -13.37 -62.14
C MET A 1 4.19 -13.92 -60.85
N GLU A 2 5.01 -14.98 -60.88
CA GLU A 2 5.66 -15.57 -59.69
C GLU A 2 6.38 -14.55 -58.79
N ASN A 3 6.94 -13.49 -59.39
CA ASN A 3 7.61 -12.39 -58.67
C ASN A 3 6.73 -11.66 -57.64
N ILE A 4 5.41 -11.52 -57.86
CA ILE A 4 4.54 -10.71 -56.98
C ILE A 4 4.32 -11.41 -55.63
N GLU A 5 4.02 -12.71 -55.64
CA GLU A 5 3.85 -13.49 -54.40
C GLU A 5 5.17 -13.57 -53.62
N ALA A 6 6.29 -13.77 -54.31
CA ALA A 6 7.61 -13.81 -53.71
C ALA A 6 8.02 -12.46 -53.09
N ASN A 7 7.82 -11.34 -53.79
CA ASN A 7 8.12 -10.01 -53.27
C ASN A 7 7.16 -9.62 -52.13
N LEU A 8 5.88 -9.99 -52.20
CA LEU A 8 4.92 -9.76 -51.11
C LEU A 8 5.32 -10.49 -49.84
N LYS A 9 5.75 -11.76 -49.95
CA LYS A 9 6.25 -12.53 -48.80
C LYS A 9 7.60 -12.01 -48.28
N ARG A 10 8.42 -11.41 -49.15
CA ARG A 10 9.70 -10.77 -48.79
C ARG A 10 9.55 -9.39 -48.14
N HIS A 11 8.48 -8.66 -48.46
CA HIS A 11 8.25 -7.28 -48.04
C HIS A 11 6.90 -7.13 -47.28
N ARG A 12 6.43 -8.20 -46.61
CA ARG A 12 5.10 -8.24 -45.96
C ARG A 12 4.91 -7.08 -44.97
N ASP A 13 5.89 -6.83 -44.12
CA ASP A 13 5.89 -5.75 -43.12
C ASP A 13 5.66 -4.36 -43.76
N LEU A 14 6.24 -4.12 -44.95
CA LEU A 14 6.10 -2.88 -45.70
C LEU A 14 4.70 -2.78 -46.32
N VAL A 15 4.18 -3.87 -46.89
CA VAL A 15 2.79 -3.92 -47.36
C VAL A 15 1.81 -3.66 -46.21
N VAL A 16 2.02 -4.27 -45.05
CA VAL A 16 1.19 -4.09 -43.83
C VAL A 16 1.24 -2.65 -43.31
N ARG A 17 2.40 -1.99 -43.40
CA ARG A 17 2.59 -0.59 -42.97
C ARG A 17 1.95 0.43 -43.91
N HIS A 18 2.15 0.30 -45.22
CA HIS A 18 1.72 1.32 -46.18
C HIS A 18 0.29 1.12 -46.68
N LEU A 19 -0.20 -0.13 -46.80
CA LEU A 19 -1.51 -0.41 -47.36
C LEU A 19 -2.65 -0.14 -46.37
N LYS A 20 -3.73 0.46 -46.86
CA LYS A 20 -5.00 0.60 -46.13
C LYS A 20 -5.97 -0.46 -46.65
N ALA A 21 -6.25 -1.48 -45.84
CA ALA A 21 -6.99 -2.68 -46.29
C ALA A 21 -8.37 -2.36 -46.92
N THR A 22 -9.04 -1.32 -46.43
CA THR A 22 -10.37 -0.87 -46.91
C THR A 22 -10.36 -0.38 -48.35
N ASP A 23 -9.24 0.19 -48.82
CA ASP A 23 -9.11 0.73 -50.18
C ASP A 23 -9.06 -0.39 -51.23
N ILE A 24 -8.67 -1.59 -50.80
CA ILE A 24 -8.49 -2.80 -51.61
C ILE A 24 -9.68 -3.76 -51.45
N SER A 25 -10.23 -3.90 -50.25
CA SER A 25 -11.32 -4.84 -49.96
C SER A 25 -12.56 -4.58 -50.82
N LEU A 26 -12.82 -3.32 -51.19
CA LEU A 26 -13.89 -2.94 -52.12
C LEU A 26 -13.57 -3.30 -53.58
N LYS A 27 -12.29 -3.25 -53.98
CA LYS A 27 -11.85 -3.36 -55.38
C LYS A 27 -11.49 -4.78 -55.84
N LEU A 28 -11.24 -5.69 -54.90
CA LEU A 28 -11.11 -7.11 -55.21
C LEU A 28 -12.45 -7.73 -55.66
N PRO A 29 -12.44 -8.72 -56.59
CA PRO A 29 -13.60 -9.54 -56.92
C PRO A 29 -14.22 -10.28 -55.71
N THR A 30 -15.53 -10.54 -55.76
CA THR A 30 -16.26 -11.28 -54.72
C THR A 30 -15.89 -12.76 -54.60
N GLY A 31 -15.28 -13.35 -55.64
CA GLY A 31 -14.67 -14.68 -55.56
C GLY A 31 -13.36 -14.73 -54.77
N ILE A 32 -12.69 -13.58 -54.60
CA ILE A 32 -11.42 -13.48 -53.85
C ILE A 32 -11.66 -13.06 -52.40
N ILE A 33 -12.62 -12.17 -52.15
CA ILE A 33 -13.03 -11.75 -50.81
C ILE A 33 -14.55 -11.57 -50.73
N THR A 34 -15.17 -12.35 -49.83
CA THR A 34 -16.62 -12.41 -49.61
C THR A 34 -17.18 -11.15 -48.94
N ILE A 35 -18.50 -11.03 -48.89
CA ILE A 35 -19.18 -9.91 -48.23
C ILE A 35 -18.98 -9.95 -46.70
N GLU A 36 -18.93 -11.15 -46.11
CA GLU A 36 -18.66 -11.36 -44.68
C GLU A 36 -17.23 -10.96 -44.33
N GLU A 37 -16.24 -11.40 -45.10
CA GLU A 37 -14.83 -11.00 -44.93
C GLU A 37 -14.61 -9.50 -45.10
N ARG A 38 -15.29 -8.83 -46.06
CA ARG A 38 -15.27 -7.36 -46.17
C ARG A 38 -15.83 -6.68 -44.92
N THR A 39 -16.86 -7.26 -44.32
CA THR A 39 -17.51 -6.72 -43.11
C THR A 39 -16.61 -6.87 -41.89
N GLU A 40 -15.99 -8.04 -41.72
CA GLU A 40 -15.02 -8.28 -40.65
C GLU A 40 -13.73 -7.45 -40.84
N LEU A 41 -13.23 -7.31 -42.07
CA LEU A 41 -12.10 -6.44 -42.39
C LEU A 41 -12.40 -4.97 -42.03
N ASN A 42 -13.60 -4.48 -42.28
CA ASN A 42 -14.01 -3.14 -41.83
C ASN A 42 -14.08 -3.04 -40.29
N ARG A 43 -14.51 -4.09 -39.58
CA ARG A 43 -14.51 -4.16 -38.11
C ARG A 43 -13.09 -4.19 -37.52
N LEU A 44 -12.18 -4.91 -38.17
CA LEU A 44 -10.75 -4.93 -37.83
C LEU A 44 -10.11 -3.56 -38.12
N ALA A 45 -10.44 -2.93 -39.24
CA ALA A 45 -9.90 -1.63 -39.66
C ALA A 45 -10.28 -0.48 -38.70
N ALA A 46 -11.41 -0.60 -38.01
CA ALA A 46 -11.82 0.31 -36.92
C ALA A 46 -11.05 0.08 -35.61
N THR A 47 -10.35 -1.05 -35.45
CA THR A 47 -9.54 -1.40 -34.27
C THR A 47 -8.04 -1.22 -34.54
N SER A 48 -7.55 -1.70 -35.68
CA SER A 48 -6.16 -1.56 -36.15
C SER A 48 -6.08 -1.79 -37.67
N GLN A 49 -5.53 -0.82 -38.39
CA GLN A 49 -5.28 -0.93 -39.84
C GLN A 49 -4.24 -2.02 -40.18
N ALA A 50 -3.25 -2.25 -39.30
CA ALA A 50 -2.26 -3.30 -39.48
C ALA A 50 -2.91 -4.70 -39.39
N LEU A 51 -3.82 -4.91 -38.42
CA LEU A 51 -4.57 -6.18 -38.32
C LEU A 51 -5.52 -6.39 -39.50
N ALA A 52 -6.19 -5.34 -39.99
CA ALA A 52 -7.02 -5.43 -41.18
C ALA A 52 -6.22 -5.75 -42.45
N THR A 53 -4.99 -5.25 -42.54
CA THR A 53 -4.10 -5.50 -43.68
C THR A 53 -3.47 -6.89 -43.59
N GLU A 54 -3.03 -7.35 -42.42
CA GLU A 54 -2.65 -8.76 -42.25
C GLU A 54 -3.83 -9.69 -42.60
N HIS A 55 -5.05 -9.36 -42.20
CA HIS A 55 -6.23 -10.14 -42.53
C HIS A 55 -6.53 -10.19 -44.05
N ILE A 56 -6.39 -9.09 -44.80
CA ILE A 56 -6.58 -9.12 -46.26
C ILE A 56 -5.48 -9.91 -46.97
N LEU A 57 -4.23 -9.85 -46.47
CA LEU A 57 -3.13 -10.66 -46.99
C LEU A 57 -3.35 -12.16 -46.71
N ASP A 58 -3.86 -12.50 -45.52
CA ASP A 58 -4.21 -13.88 -45.16
C ASP A 58 -5.37 -14.44 -46.01
N ILE A 59 -6.37 -13.62 -46.35
CA ILE A 59 -7.44 -13.99 -47.30
C ILE A 59 -6.84 -14.24 -48.69
N LEU A 60 -5.95 -13.36 -49.16
CA LEU A 60 -5.26 -13.52 -50.44
C LEU A 60 -4.36 -14.76 -50.47
N ASP A 61 -3.61 -15.06 -49.41
CA ASP A 61 -2.81 -16.29 -49.31
C ASP A 61 -3.71 -17.55 -49.38
N LYS A 62 -4.83 -17.57 -48.64
CA LYS A 62 -5.75 -18.73 -48.54
C LYS A 62 -6.64 -18.92 -49.77
N SER A 63 -6.96 -17.86 -50.51
CA SER A 63 -7.81 -17.93 -51.71
C SER A 63 -7.22 -18.85 -52.79
N LYS A 64 -8.08 -19.60 -53.47
CA LYS A 64 -7.70 -20.53 -54.55
C LYS A 64 -7.97 -19.99 -55.97
N GLU A 65 -8.44 -18.74 -56.08
CA GLU A 65 -8.83 -18.15 -57.36
C GLU A 65 -7.64 -17.96 -58.31
N PRO A 66 -7.74 -18.43 -59.57
CA PRO A 66 -6.70 -18.20 -60.57
C PRO A 66 -6.60 -16.70 -60.88
N GLY A 67 -5.38 -16.15 -60.83
CA GLY A 67 -5.14 -14.72 -61.08
C GLY A 67 -5.30 -13.82 -59.85
N LYS A 68 -5.51 -14.35 -58.63
CA LYS A 68 -5.68 -13.55 -57.40
C LYS A 68 -4.64 -12.43 -57.18
N TRP A 69 -3.37 -12.70 -57.48
CA TRP A 69 -2.29 -11.71 -57.36
C TRP A 69 -2.31 -10.63 -58.44
N GLN A 70 -2.87 -10.92 -59.62
CA GLN A 70 -3.10 -9.92 -60.65
C GLN A 70 -4.30 -9.03 -60.26
N ALA A 71 -5.41 -9.61 -59.79
CA ALA A 71 -6.53 -8.84 -59.25
C ALA A 71 -6.11 -7.94 -58.07
N PHE A 72 -5.19 -8.40 -57.22
CA PHE A 72 -4.58 -7.57 -56.17
C PHE A 72 -3.69 -6.44 -56.72
N SER A 73 -2.87 -6.71 -57.75
CA SER A 73 -2.08 -5.66 -58.41
C SER A 73 -2.96 -4.65 -59.17
N GLU A 74 -4.10 -5.07 -59.71
CA GLU A 74 -5.07 -4.20 -60.40
C GLU A 74 -5.87 -3.38 -59.38
N ALA A 75 -6.23 -3.96 -58.23
CA ALA A 75 -6.82 -3.26 -57.11
C ALA A 75 -5.87 -2.19 -56.53
N LEU A 76 -4.58 -2.51 -56.30
CA LEU A 76 -3.55 -1.55 -55.89
C LEU A 76 -3.37 -0.40 -56.90
N GLN A 77 -3.47 -0.70 -58.20
CA GLN A 77 -3.37 0.29 -59.28
C GLN A 77 -4.60 1.20 -59.34
N SER A 78 -5.80 0.63 -59.18
CA SER A 78 -7.03 1.42 -59.05
C SER A 78 -7.11 2.21 -57.74
N ALA A 79 -6.47 1.73 -56.67
CA ALA A 79 -6.44 2.38 -55.36
C ALA A 79 -5.27 3.36 -55.17
N GLU A 80 -4.50 3.65 -56.23
CA GLU A 80 -3.46 4.68 -56.24
C GLU A 80 -2.35 4.43 -55.19
N TYR A 81 -1.78 3.21 -55.23
CA TYR A 81 -0.60 2.81 -54.46
C TYR A 81 0.62 2.56 -55.38
N PRO A 82 1.18 3.59 -56.04
CA PRO A 82 2.27 3.41 -57.01
C PRO A 82 3.55 2.86 -56.37
N TYR A 83 3.91 3.27 -55.14
CA TYR A 83 5.11 2.78 -54.47
C TYR A 83 5.05 1.27 -54.17
N LEU A 84 3.94 0.77 -53.62
CA LEU A 84 3.73 -0.66 -53.40
C LEU A 84 3.76 -1.47 -54.71
N LEU A 85 3.26 -0.90 -55.81
CA LEU A 85 3.33 -1.55 -57.11
C LEU A 85 4.78 -1.67 -57.63
N GLU A 86 5.63 -0.68 -57.38
CA GLU A 86 7.05 -0.74 -57.74
C GLU A 86 7.77 -1.87 -56.97
N ILE A 87 7.54 -1.96 -55.66
CA ILE A 87 8.13 -2.96 -54.75
C ILE A 87 7.65 -4.39 -55.07
N LEU A 88 6.39 -4.55 -55.49
CA LEU A 88 5.84 -5.87 -55.82
C LEU A 88 6.21 -6.33 -57.23
N LYS A 89 6.36 -5.40 -58.19
CA LYS A 89 6.72 -5.70 -59.59
C LYS A 89 8.23 -5.83 -59.81
N SER A 90 9.05 -5.13 -59.04
CA SER A 90 10.51 -5.11 -59.13
C SER A 90 11.16 -5.19 -57.75
N THR A 91 12.32 -5.85 -57.63
CA THR A 91 13.05 -5.93 -56.35
C THR A 91 13.86 -4.64 -56.15
N PRO A 92 13.51 -3.74 -55.22
CA PRO A 92 14.21 -2.47 -55.07
C PRO A 92 15.59 -2.67 -54.42
N LYS A 93 16.53 -1.78 -54.71
CA LYS A 93 17.66 -1.53 -53.81
C LYS A 93 17.17 -0.62 -52.68
N THR A 94 16.52 -1.19 -51.66
CA THR A 94 16.08 -0.42 -50.50
C THR A 94 17.29 0.23 -49.80
N GLY A 95 17.23 1.55 -49.64
CA GLY A 95 18.15 2.30 -48.77
C GLY A 95 17.89 1.95 -47.30
N LYS A 96 18.76 2.41 -46.39
CA LYS A 96 18.64 2.09 -44.96
C LYS A 96 17.62 2.95 -44.21
N ASP A 97 16.97 3.89 -44.90
CA ASP A 97 16.40 5.09 -44.28
C ASP A 97 14.88 5.26 -44.50
N GLU A 98 14.14 4.21 -44.89
CA GLU A 98 12.67 4.26 -45.03
C GLU A 98 11.96 4.72 -43.74
N ASP A 99 12.54 4.39 -42.58
CA ASP A 99 12.07 4.78 -41.25
C ASP A 99 12.46 6.22 -40.85
N TYR A 100 13.43 6.85 -41.53
CA TYR A 100 14.08 8.09 -41.08
C TYR A 100 13.12 9.28 -41.10
N TYR A 101 12.57 9.60 -42.27
CA TYR A 101 11.70 10.76 -42.49
C TYR A 101 10.42 10.71 -41.65
N LEU A 102 9.87 9.51 -41.43
CA LEU A 102 8.70 9.32 -40.58
C LEU A 102 9.05 9.56 -39.11
N LYS A 103 10.16 9.02 -38.61
CA LYS A 103 10.62 9.29 -37.23
C LYS A 103 10.93 10.77 -37.01
N LEU A 104 11.54 11.44 -37.99
CA LEU A 104 11.87 12.85 -37.95
C LEU A 104 10.60 13.73 -37.82
N ILE A 105 9.57 13.47 -38.63
CA ILE A 105 8.28 14.20 -38.49
C ILE A 105 7.55 13.84 -37.19
N HIS A 106 7.65 12.60 -36.71
CA HIS A 106 7.08 12.22 -35.40
C HIS A 106 7.76 12.90 -34.20
N VAL A 107 9.01 13.38 -34.32
CA VAL A 107 9.66 14.20 -33.28
C VAL A 107 8.99 15.57 -33.15
N PHE A 108 8.60 16.19 -34.26
CA PHE A 108 7.99 17.53 -34.31
C PHE A 108 6.45 17.51 -34.45
N ALA A 109 5.82 16.35 -34.27
CA ALA A 109 4.40 16.17 -34.52
C ALA A 109 3.49 17.03 -33.63
N ASN A 110 3.95 17.41 -32.43
CA ASN A 110 3.21 18.26 -31.49
C ASN A 110 3.22 19.73 -31.93
N GLU A 111 4.37 20.21 -32.40
CA GLU A 111 4.61 21.56 -32.88
C GLU A 111 3.86 21.78 -34.20
N LEU A 112 3.97 20.81 -35.12
CA LEU A 112 3.19 20.72 -36.35
C LEU A 112 1.67 20.71 -36.08
N GLN A 113 1.20 19.85 -35.15
CA GLN A 113 -0.22 19.75 -34.79
C GLN A 113 -0.79 21.05 -34.20
N GLN A 114 0.04 21.88 -33.56
CA GLN A 114 -0.39 23.16 -32.98
C GLN A 114 -0.41 24.30 -34.01
N CYS A 115 0.52 24.28 -34.98
CA CYS A 115 0.71 25.40 -35.90
C CYS A 115 0.03 25.23 -37.26
N VAL A 116 -0.09 24.00 -37.77
CA VAL A 116 -0.48 23.73 -39.17
C VAL A 116 -1.94 23.32 -39.28
N VAL A 117 -2.69 23.94 -40.19
CA VAL A 117 -4.09 23.56 -40.50
C VAL A 117 -4.10 22.64 -41.73
N PRO A 118 -4.49 21.35 -41.61
CA PRO A 118 -4.40 20.39 -42.72
C PRO A 118 -4.99 20.92 -44.03
N MET A 119 -6.17 21.52 -43.98
CA MET A 119 -6.93 22.00 -45.14
C MET A 119 -6.18 22.96 -46.07
N HIS A 120 -5.15 23.67 -45.59
CA HIS A 120 -4.35 24.56 -46.43
C HIS A 120 -3.35 23.77 -47.30
N ILE A 121 -2.74 22.72 -46.73
CA ILE A 121 -1.72 21.90 -47.40
C ILE A 121 -2.30 20.70 -48.18
N LEU A 122 -3.53 20.25 -47.88
CA LEU A 122 -4.18 19.16 -48.64
C LEU A 122 -4.23 19.39 -50.17
N PRO A 123 -4.59 20.59 -50.70
CA PRO A 123 -4.64 20.83 -52.13
C PRO A 123 -3.27 20.65 -52.81
N TYR A 124 -2.19 21.08 -52.14
CA TYR A 124 -0.83 20.87 -52.62
C TYR A 124 -0.48 19.38 -52.65
N LEU A 125 -0.64 18.68 -51.53
CA LEU A 125 -0.28 17.26 -51.38
C LEU A 125 -1.07 16.35 -52.34
N LEU A 126 -2.33 16.69 -52.60
CA LEU A 126 -3.16 16.07 -53.63
C LEU A 126 -2.60 16.32 -55.04
N SER A 127 -2.19 17.55 -55.36
CA SER A 127 -1.61 17.91 -56.67
C SER A 127 -0.29 17.16 -56.98
N LYS A 128 0.40 16.66 -55.95
CA LYS A 128 1.63 15.87 -56.06
C LYS A 128 1.41 14.36 -55.90
N GLY A 129 0.17 13.92 -55.67
CA GLY A 129 -0.17 12.52 -55.48
C GLY A 129 0.46 11.89 -54.23
N VAL A 130 0.75 12.69 -53.20
CA VAL A 130 1.19 12.19 -51.88
C VAL A 130 0.00 11.57 -51.14
N ILE A 131 -1.15 12.24 -51.23
CA ILE A 131 -2.46 11.79 -50.78
C ILE A 131 -3.43 11.77 -51.97
N ASN A 132 -4.57 11.10 -51.85
CA ASN A 132 -5.62 11.10 -52.88
C ASN A 132 -6.95 11.73 -52.42
N GLN A 133 -7.93 11.76 -53.32
CA GLN A 133 -9.22 12.38 -53.08
C GLN A 133 -10.02 11.73 -51.93
N GLY A 134 -9.81 10.43 -51.66
CA GLY A 134 -10.41 9.72 -50.53
C GLY A 134 -9.75 10.11 -49.20
N ASP A 135 -8.43 10.20 -49.17
CA ASP A 135 -7.67 10.69 -48.01
C ASP A 135 -8.09 12.12 -47.65
N VAL A 136 -8.20 13.00 -48.66
CA VAL A 136 -8.67 14.39 -48.50
C VAL A 136 -10.08 14.45 -47.91
N GLN A 137 -10.99 13.58 -48.36
CA GLN A 137 -12.34 13.47 -47.79
C GLN A 137 -12.32 13.01 -46.33
N GLU A 138 -11.50 12.02 -45.98
CA GLU A 138 -11.41 11.52 -44.60
C GLU A 138 -10.80 12.57 -43.65
N ILE A 139 -9.74 13.26 -44.07
CA ILE A 139 -9.11 14.33 -43.28
C ILE A 139 -10.07 15.52 -43.12
N THR A 140 -10.78 15.91 -44.18
CA THR A 140 -11.82 16.97 -44.11
C THR A 140 -12.94 16.58 -43.13
N ALA A 141 -13.45 15.34 -43.22
CA ALA A 141 -14.47 14.84 -42.30
C ALA A 141 -13.95 14.75 -40.86
N ARG A 142 -12.67 14.37 -40.65
CA ARG A 142 -12.03 14.37 -39.33
C ARG A 142 -11.95 15.78 -38.76
N GLN A 143 -11.58 16.78 -39.57
CA GLN A 143 -11.46 18.17 -39.14
C GLN A 143 -12.82 18.78 -38.76
N LEU A 144 -13.87 18.49 -39.53
CA LEU A 144 -15.22 18.99 -39.25
C LEU A 144 -15.83 18.39 -37.97
N ASN A 145 -15.56 17.13 -37.66
CA ASN A 145 -16.15 16.45 -36.50
C ASN A 145 -15.29 16.53 -35.22
N PHE A 146 -13.96 16.68 -35.35
CA PHE A 146 -13.01 16.54 -34.23
C PHE A 146 -11.93 17.64 -34.16
N GLY A 147 -11.97 18.63 -35.06
CA GLY A 147 -11.03 19.76 -35.09
C GLY A 147 -9.72 19.48 -35.85
N PRO A 148 -8.95 20.55 -36.19
CA PRO A 148 -7.76 20.45 -37.03
C PRO A 148 -6.67 19.59 -36.42
N GLN A 149 -6.49 19.61 -35.11
CA GLN A 149 -5.45 18.86 -34.41
C GLN A 149 -5.59 17.34 -34.60
N LEU A 150 -6.82 16.80 -34.56
CA LEU A 150 -7.07 15.36 -34.78
C LEU A 150 -7.13 14.99 -36.27
N ALA A 151 -7.37 15.95 -37.15
CA ALA A 151 -7.20 15.78 -38.59
C ALA A 151 -5.72 15.80 -39.02
N PHE A 152 -4.87 16.56 -38.34
CA PHE A 152 -3.43 16.60 -38.61
C PHE A 152 -2.73 15.28 -38.28
N LEU A 153 -3.07 14.64 -37.17
CA LEU A 153 -2.56 13.28 -36.87
C LEU A 153 -2.98 12.26 -37.94
N LEU A 154 -4.22 12.34 -38.42
CA LEU A 154 -4.68 11.50 -39.53
C LEU A 154 -3.91 11.78 -40.84
N LEU A 155 -3.55 13.04 -41.12
CA LEU A 155 -2.69 13.38 -42.25
C LEU A 155 -1.31 12.73 -42.10
N LEU A 156 -0.66 12.81 -40.93
CA LEU A 156 0.63 12.15 -40.69
C LEU A 156 0.55 10.62 -40.94
N ASP A 157 -0.51 9.97 -40.46
CA ASP A 157 -0.78 8.53 -40.69
C ASP A 157 -1.02 8.15 -42.17
N LEU A 158 -1.26 9.13 -43.06
CA LEU A 158 -1.58 8.93 -44.48
C LEU A 158 -0.42 9.32 -45.41
N LEU A 159 0.38 10.35 -45.06
CA LEU A 159 1.55 10.82 -45.83
C LEU A 159 2.44 9.70 -46.41
N PRO A 160 2.89 8.68 -45.65
CA PRO A 160 3.83 7.69 -46.17
C PRO A 160 3.24 6.66 -47.13
N ARG A 161 1.91 6.58 -47.29
CA ARG A 161 1.24 5.39 -47.85
C ARG A 161 1.41 5.21 -49.36
N ARG A 162 1.50 6.29 -50.13
CA ARG A 162 1.37 6.24 -51.61
C ARG A 162 2.69 6.41 -52.36
N GLN A 163 3.61 7.22 -51.84
CA GLN A 163 4.86 7.64 -52.49
C GLN A 163 6.10 7.15 -51.73
N LYS A 164 7.28 7.27 -52.37
CA LYS A 164 8.57 6.98 -51.76
C LYS A 164 8.89 7.91 -50.58
N PRO A 165 9.64 7.45 -49.56
CA PRO A 165 10.01 8.24 -48.38
C PRO A 165 10.51 9.65 -48.69
N GLU A 166 11.43 9.77 -49.64
CA GLU A 166 12.06 11.03 -50.04
C GLU A 166 11.05 11.99 -50.72
N ILE A 167 10.15 11.43 -51.54
CA ILE A 167 9.22 12.17 -52.38
C ILE A 167 8.10 12.79 -51.55
N TRP A 168 7.47 12.01 -50.66
CA TRP A 168 6.41 12.57 -49.81
C TRP A 168 6.98 13.55 -48.77
N TYR A 169 8.18 13.29 -48.26
CA TYR A 169 8.84 14.17 -47.29
C TYR A 169 9.15 15.56 -47.88
N GLN A 170 9.80 15.60 -49.05
CA GLN A 170 10.11 16.87 -49.73
C GLN A 170 8.83 17.66 -50.10
N HIS A 171 7.77 16.97 -50.53
CA HIS A 171 6.49 17.62 -50.82
C HIS A 171 5.69 18.01 -49.57
N PHE A 172 5.88 17.32 -48.44
CA PHE A 172 5.32 17.75 -47.15
C PHE A 172 5.98 19.04 -46.66
N LEU A 173 7.31 19.08 -46.61
CA LEU A 173 8.05 20.32 -46.27
C LEU A 173 7.75 21.45 -47.24
N LYS A 174 7.60 21.17 -48.54
CA LYS A 174 7.21 22.19 -49.52
C LYS A 174 5.76 22.66 -49.35
N GLY A 175 4.85 21.78 -48.94
CA GLY A 175 3.49 22.15 -48.57
C GLY A 175 3.45 23.10 -47.37
N LEU A 176 4.25 22.83 -46.33
CA LEU A 176 4.43 23.73 -45.18
C LEU A 176 5.00 25.09 -45.61
N LEU A 177 6.02 25.09 -46.49
CA LEU A 177 6.61 26.32 -47.03
C LEU A 177 5.59 27.15 -47.85
N GLU A 178 4.77 26.51 -48.67
CA GLU A 178 3.73 27.18 -49.48
C GLU A 178 2.53 27.67 -48.62
N ASP A 179 2.37 27.19 -47.37
CA ASP A 179 1.45 27.72 -46.34
C ASP A 179 2.13 28.74 -45.39
N GLY A 180 3.39 29.12 -45.66
CA GLY A 180 4.13 30.16 -44.93
C GLY A 180 4.84 29.70 -43.65
N HIS A 181 4.98 28.40 -43.42
CA HIS A 181 5.63 27.85 -42.22
C HIS A 181 7.16 27.69 -42.37
N GLU A 182 7.87 28.75 -42.77
CA GLU A 182 9.34 28.74 -42.97
C GLU A 182 10.10 28.26 -41.74
N ASP A 183 9.78 28.78 -40.54
CA ASP A 183 10.42 28.40 -39.27
C ASP A 183 10.26 26.90 -38.95
N LEU A 184 9.14 26.28 -39.33
CA LEU A 184 8.92 24.84 -39.09
C LEU A 184 9.70 23.98 -40.08
N VAL A 185 9.90 24.47 -41.32
CA VAL A 185 10.71 23.76 -42.31
C VAL A 185 12.18 23.77 -41.89
N ASP A 186 12.72 24.91 -41.43
CA ASP A 186 14.08 25.00 -40.90
C ASP A 186 14.26 24.17 -39.62
N LEU A 187 13.27 24.15 -38.73
CA LEU A 187 13.29 23.32 -37.52
C LEU A 187 13.30 21.81 -37.80
N ILE A 188 12.56 21.36 -38.83
CA ILE A 188 12.41 19.93 -39.18
C ILE A 188 13.57 19.43 -40.05
N ASP A 189 14.07 20.27 -40.95
CA ASP A 189 15.26 20.00 -41.78
C ASP A 189 16.09 21.30 -41.96
N PRO A 190 17.04 21.57 -41.04
CA PRO A 190 17.94 22.73 -41.14
C PRO A 190 18.83 22.72 -42.39
N CYS A 191 18.86 21.62 -43.15
CA CYS A 191 19.59 21.55 -44.41
C CYS A 191 18.70 21.87 -45.63
N TYR A 192 17.37 21.97 -45.49
CA TYR A 192 16.42 22.12 -46.58
C TYR A 192 16.72 23.32 -47.50
N PHE A 193 16.94 24.50 -46.90
CA PHE A 193 17.27 25.73 -47.64
C PHE A 193 18.71 25.75 -48.19
N SER A 194 19.57 24.85 -47.71
CA SER A 194 20.94 24.66 -48.24
C SER A 194 20.98 23.71 -49.43
N THR A 195 20.17 22.64 -49.40
CA THR A 195 20.19 21.57 -50.42
C THR A 195 19.51 21.99 -51.73
N GLN A 196 18.45 22.81 -51.69
CA GLN A 196 17.79 23.32 -52.91
C GLN A 196 18.67 24.23 -53.79
N LYS A 197 19.88 24.60 -53.37
CA LYS A 197 20.85 25.34 -54.19
C LYS A 197 21.69 24.45 -55.12
N LEU A 198 21.51 23.12 -55.10
CA LEU A 198 22.38 22.16 -55.80
C LEU A 198 21.63 21.03 -56.55
N GLU A 199 20.78 21.37 -57.53
CA GLU A 199 20.53 20.48 -58.69
C GLU A 199 20.60 21.23 -60.03
N PRO A 200 21.18 20.61 -61.10
CA PRO A 200 21.33 21.24 -62.40
C PRO A 200 20.08 21.08 -63.29
N ILE A 201 19.77 22.11 -64.08
CA ILE A 201 18.63 22.13 -65.01
C ILE A 201 18.84 21.13 -66.15
N THR A 202 17.96 20.12 -66.27
CA THR A 202 17.83 19.28 -67.47
C THR A 202 16.40 19.31 -68.04
N GLU A 203 15.91 20.49 -68.42
CA GLU A 203 14.64 20.61 -69.15
C GLU A 203 14.77 20.24 -70.63
N GLY A 204 14.27 19.06 -71.00
CA GLY A 204 14.15 18.63 -72.39
C GLY A 204 12.92 19.18 -73.12
N LYS A 205 12.83 20.49 -73.38
CA LYS A 205 11.73 21.08 -74.19
C LYS A 205 12.15 22.00 -75.35
N VAL A 206 11.96 21.44 -76.55
CA VAL A 206 11.77 22.00 -77.89
C VAL A 206 11.59 23.54 -78.04
N LYS A 207 12.62 24.17 -78.65
CA LYS A 207 12.63 25.31 -79.61
C LYS A 207 12.34 26.78 -79.20
N GLN A 208 13.27 27.63 -79.67
CA GLN A 208 13.15 29.01 -80.21
C GLN A 208 12.93 30.19 -79.24
N GLY A 209 13.85 31.17 -79.24
CA GLY A 209 13.65 32.45 -78.52
C GLY A 209 14.87 33.39 -78.28
N TYR A 210 15.66 33.72 -79.31
CA TYR A 210 16.57 34.89 -79.42
C TYR A 210 17.16 35.63 -78.18
N THR A 211 18.48 35.45 -77.98
CA THR A 211 19.56 36.48 -77.77
C THR A 211 19.61 37.43 -76.54
N SER A 212 20.82 37.47 -75.94
CA SER A 212 21.53 38.61 -75.28
C SER A 212 20.95 39.23 -73.98
N SER A 213 21.77 39.70 -73.00
CA SER A 213 23.24 39.70 -72.83
C SER A 213 23.66 40.10 -71.39
N GLY A 214 24.78 39.52 -70.90
CA GLY A 214 25.86 40.07 -70.01
C GLY A 214 25.60 41.03 -68.83
N ALA A 215 26.51 41.19 -67.86
CA ALA A 215 27.80 40.53 -67.57
C ALA A 215 28.29 40.87 -66.14
N SER A 216 29.37 40.20 -65.66
CA SER A 216 30.29 40.53 -64.52
C SER A 216 29.69 40.88 -63.13
N TRP A 217 29.94 40.18 -62.02
CA TRP A 217 31.20 39.76 -61.33
C TRP A 217 31.74 40.76 -60.27
N ASP A 218 32.39 40.19 -59.25
CA ASP A 218 33.12 40.79 -58.11
C ASP A 218 32.29 41.55 -57.03
N GLY A 219 32.62 41.52 -55.73
CA GLY A 219 33.59 40.66 -55.03
C GLY A 219 33.93 41.10 -53.58
N CYS A 220 34.46 40.16 -52.77
CA CYS A 220 35.33 40.33 -51.58
C CYS A 220 34.82 40.91 -50.23
N HIS A 221 35.03 40.09 -49.17
CA HIS A 221 35.61 40.36 -47.82
C HIS A 221 35.06 41.43 -46.85
N GLY A 222 35.13 41.11 -45.54
CA GLY A 222 35.05 42.08 -44.43
C GLY A 222 34.73 41.45 -43.05
N ASP A 223 35.75 41.11 -42.25
CA ASP A 223 35.63 40.62 -40.87
C ASP A 223 35.49 41.78 -39.85
N THR A 224 34.89 41.56 -38.66
CA THR A 224 35.53 41.72 -37.30
C THR A 224 34.56 41.81 -36.10
N GLU A 225 34.85 40.97 -35.10
CA GLU A 225 34.91 41.18 -33.63
C GLU A 225 33.93 42.07 -32.80
N GLU A 226 33.34 41.42 -31.78
CA GLU A 226 33.11 41.81 -30.36
C GLU A 226 32.91 43.28 -29.91
N LYS A 227 31.90 43.54 -29.04
CA LYS A 227 32.08 43.61 -27.56
C LYS A 227 30.80 43.77 -26.72
N GLU A 228 30.98 43.75 -25.40
CA GLU A 228 29.96 43.50 -24.35
C GLU A 228 29.34 44.76 -23.68
N CYS A 229 28.26 44.51 -22.93
CA CYS A 229 28.05 44.90 -21.51
C CYS A 229 27.11 46.06 -21.09
N VAL A 230 26.75 46.00 -19.79
CA VAL A 230 26.04 46.97 -18.91
C VAL A 230 24.49 46.95 -18.92
N MET A 231 23.88 47.41 -17.82
CA MET A 231 22.52 47.12 -17.31
C MET A 231 21.67 48.38 -17.04
N GLU A 232 20.48 48.15 -16.45
CA GLU A 232 19.64 49.01 -15.57
C GLU A 232 18.29 49.56 -16.08
N ASP A 233 17.26 49.21 -15.30
CA ASP A 233 15.97 49.84 -14.95
C ASP A 233 15.31 50.93 -15.83
N SER A 234 13.98 50.81 -16.03
CA SER A 234 13.01 51.66 -15.29
C SER A 234 11.54 51.49 -15.74
N GLY A 235 10.58 51.85 -14.85
CA GLY A 235 9.31 52.49 -15.22
C GLY A 235 8.04 51.63 -15.37
N GLY A 236 7.12 51.74 -14.40
CA GLY A 236 5.67 51.60 -14.63
C GLY A 236 5.03 52.95 -15.05
N PRO A 237 3.72 52.99 -15.38
CA PRO A 237 2.75 53.31 -14.31
C PRO A 237 1.33 52.67 -14.45
N ASP A 238 0.51 52.84 -13.41
CA ASP A 238 -0.90 52.43 -13.30
C ASP A 238 -1.89 53.23 -14.17
N ILE A 239 -3.14 52.74 -14.30
CA ILE A 239 -4.37 53.41 -13.80
C ILE A 239 -5.64 52.50 -13.89
N SER A 240 -6.62 52.78 -13.02
CA SER A 240 -7.89 52.08 -12.74
C SER A 240 -8.98 52.23 -13.86
N THR A 241 -10.26 51.82 -13.77
CA THR A 241 -11.24 51.47 -12.70
C THR A 241 -12.48 50.80 -13.35
N GLY A 242 -13.37 50.10 -12.62
CA GLY A 242 -14.75 49.81 -13.11
C GLY A 242 -15.48 48.67 -12.37
N ASP A 243 -16.80 48.79 -12.14
CA ASP A 243 -17.54 47.93 -11.20
C ASP A 243 -19.04 47.70 -11.57
N LEU A 244 -19.64 46.65 -10.98
CA LEU A 244 -21.08 46.38 -10.73
C LEU A 244 -22.15 46.04 -11.82
N ALA A 245 -22.96 45.03 -11.46
CA ALA A 245 -24.43 44.87 -11.62
C ALA A 245 -25.08 44.16 -12.86
N ALA A 246 -26.32 43.67 -12.63
CA ALA A 246 -27.22 42.87 -13.49
C ALA A 246 -28.61 43.60 -13.64
N PRO A 247 -29.80 43.05 -14.09
CA PRO A 247 -30.26 41.65 -14.23
C PRO A 247 -31.18 41.33 -15.47
N LEU A 248 -31.99 40.25 -15.38
CA LEU A 248 -32.93 39.65 -16.37
C LEU A 248 -34.23 40.43 -16.66
N PRO A 249 -34.90 40.22 -17.83
CA PRO A 249 -36.17 39.43 -17.94
C PRO A 249 -36.34 38.68 -19.32
N SER A 250 -37.39 37.92 -19.71
CA SER A 250 -38.46 37.08 -19.09
C SER A 250 -39.18 36.20 -20.16
N ASN A 251 -40.07 35.26 -19.78
CA ASN A 251 -40.89 34.40 -20.70
C ASN A 251 -42.09 35.14 -21.37
N PRO A 252 -42.75 34.51 -22.39
CA PRO A 252 -44.07 33.85 -22.15
C PRO A 252 -44.30 32.50 -22.89
N LEU A 253 -45.52 31.91 -22.75
CA LEU A 253 -45.93 30.53 -23.12
C LEU A 253 -46.76 30.45 -24.44
N HIS A 254 -46.99 29.25 -24.99
CA HIS A 254 -48.33 28.58 -25.04
C HIS A 254 -48.33 27.13 -25.62
N ASP A 255 -49.38 26.38 -25.23
CA ASP A 255 -50.02 25.11 -25.69
C ASP A 255 -49.50 24.33 -26.93
N ALA A 256 -49.55 22.99 -27.09
CA ALA A 256 -50.25 21.82 -26.49
C ALA A 256 -51.36 21.17 -27.35
N THR A 257 -51.22 19.87 -27.66
CA THR A 257 -52.27 18.91 -28.09
C THR A 257 -51.85 17.45 -27.80
N ASP A 258 -52.82 16.53 -27.84
CA ASP A 258 -52.76 15.11 -27.45
C ASP A 258 -52.93 14.18 -28.68
N GLU A 259 -52.42 12.94 -28.65
CA GLU A 259 -53.09 11.81 -29.32
C GLU A 259 -52.66 10.37 -28.91
N SER A 260 -53.57 9.68 -28.22
CA SER A 260 -53.97 8.26 -28.44
C SER A 260 -53.25 7.09 -27.73
N PHE A 261 -54.04 6.04 -27.44
CA PHE A 261 -53.65 4.82 -26.70
C PHE A 261 -54.66 3.66 -26.99
N LYS A 262 -54.20 2.47 -27.43
CA LYS A 262 -54.86 1.12 -27.44
C LYS A 262 -53.90 0.10 -28.07
N VAL A 263 -53.54 -1.10 -27.56
CA VAL A 263 -54.22 -2.19 -26.80
C VAL A 263 -54.90 -3.24 -27.68
N TYR A 264 -54.42 -4.50 -27.62
CA TYR A 264 -55.15 -5.80 -27.44
C TYR A 264 -54.10 -6.96 -27.42
N LYS A 265 -53.98 -7.76 -26.35
CA LYS A 265 -54.43 -9.17 -26.15
C LYS A 265 -54.00 -10.17 -27.27
N ARG A 266 -53.32 -11.32 -27.05
CA ARG A 266 -53.27 -12.39 -26.00
C ARG A 266 -54.11 -13.63 -26.38
N GLU A 267 -53.49 -14.82 -26.48
CA GLU A 267 -54.13 -16.11 -26.18
C GLU A 267 -53.12 -17.24 -25.87
N ASN A 268 -53.60 -18.37 -25.33
CA ASN A 268 -52.82 -19.51 -24.79
C ASN A 268 -53.32 -20.84 -25.38
N ILE A 269 -52.44 -21.86 -25.52
CA ILE A 269 -52.84 -23.28 -25.47
C ILE A 269 -51.87 -24.09 -24.56
N ALA A 270 -52.46 -25.06 -23.85
CA ALA A 270 -51.89 -26.01 -22.87
C ALA A 270 -50.98 -27.10 -23.51
N GLY A 271 -50.30 -27.98 -22.78
CA GLY A 271 -50.15 -28.18 -21.32
C GLY A 271 -49.73 -29.62 -20.98
N ALA A 272 -49.95 -30.04 -19.73
CA ALA A 272 -49.66 -31.38 -19.15
C ALA A 272 -48.16 -31.78 -19.08
N ASP A 273 -47.74 -32.76 -18.27
CA ASP A 273 -48.01 -33.06 -16.83
C ASP A 273 -47.14 -34.27 -16.44
N THR A 274 -46.37 -34.21 -15.34
CA THR A 274 -46.08 -35.40 -14.52
C THR A 274 -45.52 -35.04 -13.14
N VAL A 275 -45.68 -35.98 -12.20
CA VAL A 275 -45.50 -35.79 -10.74
C VAL A 275 -44.46 -36.79 -10.22
N VAL A 276 -43.69 -36.40 -9.20
CA VAL A 276 -43.38 -37.22 -7.99
C VAL A 276 -42.69 -36.36 -6.91
N LYS A 277 -42.85 -36.75 -5.64
CA LYS A 277 -42.36 -36.06 -4.44
C LYS A 277 -41.17 -36.82 -3.78
N PRO A 278 -40.55 -36.35 -2.67
CA PRO A 278 -39.14 -36.63 -2.38
C PRO A 278 -38.87 -37.99 -1.72
N PHE A 279 -37.60 -38.35 -1.67
CA PHE A 279 -37.03 -39.33 -0.73
C PHE A 279 -35.81 -38.74 -0.02
N THR A 280 -35.49 -39.27 1.15
CA THR A 280 -34.43 -38.79 2.06
C THR A 280 -33.22 -39.72 2.13
N ASP A 281 -32.20 -39.22 2.83
CA ASP A 281 -31.20 -39.97 3.59
C ASP A 281 -29.84 -40.38 2.96
N ASN A 282 -28.81 -39.86 3.65
CA ASN A 282 -27.56 -40.51 4.06
C ASN A 282 -26.28 -40.52 3.18
N LEU A 283 -25.33 -39.72 3.71
CA LEU A 283 -23.95 -40.10 4.08
C LEU A 283 -22.79 -40.06 3.06
N THR A 284 -21.80 -39.26 3.48
CA THR A 284 -20.34 -39.46 3.41
C THR A 284 -19.54 -39.32 2.10
N ALA A 285 -18.59 -38.39 2.19
CA ALA A 285 -17.17 -38.52 1.82
C ALA A 285 -16.72 -38.43 0.34
N SER A 286 -15.79 -37.48 0.14
CA SER A 286 -14.65 -37.50 -0.79
C SER A 286 -14.85 -37.82 -2.28
N CYS A 287 -14.36 -36.91 -3.14
CA CYS A 287 -13.19 -37.20 -3.98
C CYS A 287 -12.60 -35.91 -4.60
N TYR A 288 -11.31 -35.66 -4.36
CA TYR A 288 -10.43 -35.00 -5.33
C TYR A 288 -9.58 -36.12 -5.96
N PRO A 289 -9.50 -36.22 -7.31
CA PRO A 289 -8.72 -37.28 -7.95
C PRO A 289 -7.21 -36.99 -7.92
N ASN A 290 -6.42 -38.04 -7.68
CA ASN A 290 -4.99 -38.04 -8.00
C ASN A 290 -4.78 -38.22 -9.51
N ASN A 291 -3.60 -37.84 -10.01
CA ASN A 291 -2.76 -38.71 -10.86
C ASN A 291 -1.33 -38.16 -10.99
N ASP A 292 -0.50 -38.49 -10.01
CA ASP A 292 0.62 -39.44 -10.14
C ASP A 292 1.53 -39.37 -11.39
N LEU A 293 2.85 -39.14 -11.19
CA LEU A 293 3.93 -40.14 -11.39
C LEU A 293 5.36 -39.51 -11.43
N ARG A 294 6.30 -40.10 -10.68
CA ARG A 294 7.77 -40.36 -10.93
C ARG A 294 8.66 -39.27 -11.59
N GLU A 295 9.96 -39.12 -11.30
CA GLU A 295 10.99 -39.74 -10.43
C GLU A 295 11.97 -38.58 -10.04
N VAL A 296 12.85 -38.62 -9.03
CA VAL A 296 13.97 -39.53 -8.72
C VAL A 296 14.26 -39.49 -7.20
N LYS A 297 14.80 -40.58 -6.61
CA LYS A 297 15.33 -40.59 -5.23
C LYS A 297 16.86 -40.50 -5.23
N GLY A 298 17.42 -39.86 -4.20
CA GLY A 298 18.86 -39.82 -3.92
C GLY A 298 19.17 -39.64 -2.42
N ASP A 299 19.39 -40.78 -1.75
CA ASP A 299 20.23 -41.00 -0.57
C ASP A 299 19.96 -40.38 0.83
N LEU A 300 20.53 -41.10 1.82
CA LEU A 300 20.81 -40.74 3.21
C LEU A 300 19.64 -40.49 4.20
N LEU A 301 18.90 -41.56 4.47
CA LEU A 301 18.47 -41.89 5.85
C LEU A 301 18.82 -43.35 6.19
N GLN A 302 19.77 -43.54 7.10
CA GLN A 302 20.02 -44.80 7.80
C GLN A 302 20.34 -44.52 9.27
N ASN A 303 19.95 -45.47 10.14
CA ASN A 303 20.12 -45.47 11.60
C ASN A 303 19.24 -44.41 12.34
N MET A 304 18.53 -44.74 13.43
CA MET A 304 18.47 -45.98 14.20
C MET A 304 17.03 -46.47 14.41
N ASN A 305 16.85 -47.80 14.43
CA ASN A 305 15.71 -48.48 15.06
C ASN A 305 15.97 -48.68 16.56
N ILE A 306 15.00 -49.33 17.25
CA ILE A 306 15.05 -49.96 18.60
C ILE A 306 14.34 -49.17 19.71
N LEU A 307 13.02 -49.32 19.80
CA LEU A 307 12.39 -50.28 20.75
C LEU A 307 10.94 -50.54 20.36
N ASP A 308 10.41 -51.72 20.71
CA ASP A 308 9.13 -52.25 20.21
C ASP A 308 8.18 -52.70 21.33
N GLY A 309 6.88 -52.60 21.07
CA GLY A 309 5.81 -53.42 21.63
C GLY A 309 5.53 -53.41 23.13
N ARG A 310 4.29 -53.05 23.50
CA ARG A 310 3.23 -54.08 23.67
C ARG A 310 1.82 -53.50 23.74
N LYS A 311 0.84 -54.39 23.52
CA LYS A 311 -0.60 -54.12 23.41
C LYS A 311 -1.27 -54.10 24.78
N GLY A 312 -2.35 -53.32 24.91
CA GLY A 312 -3.34 -53.38 25.99
C GLY A 312 -4.73 -53.12 25.39
N ASP A 313 -5.74 -53.88 25.80
CA ASP A 313 -7.05 -53.99 25.12
C ASP A 313 -8.21 -53.70 26.10
N LYS A 314 -9.41 -53.40 25.56
CA LYS A 314 -10.70 -53.13 26.24
C LYS A 314 -10.82 -51.75 26.91
N GLY A 315 -12.00 -51.13 26.98
CA GLY A 315 -13.26 -51.45 26.29
C GLY A 315 -14.53 -51.15 27.10
N LYS A 316 -15.53 -50.55 26.43
CA LYS A 316 -16.98 -50.56 26.72
C LYS A 316 -17.58 -49.77 27.91
N ASP A 317 -18.46 -48.85 27.50
CA ASP A 317 -19.88 -48.74 27.88
C ASP A 317 -20.39 -48.01 29.15
N LEU A 318 -21.60 -47.47 28.96
CA LEU A 318 -22.70 -47.21 29.90
C LEU A 318 -22.67 -46.02 30.88
N THR A 319 -23.06 -44.88 30.32
CA THR A 319 -24.13 -44.01 30.82
C THR A 319 -25.14 -44.64 31.80
N ARG A 320 -25.44 -43.94 32.90
CA ARG A 320 -26.83 -43.71 33.35
C ARG A 320 -27.00 -42.52 34.31
N ASN A 321 -28.14 -41.85 34.20
CA ASN A 321 -28.60 -40.77 35.09
C ASN A 321 -29.39 -41.32 36.29
N LEU A 322 -29.44 -40.54 37.39
CA LEU A 322 -30.56 -40.24 38.31
C LEU A 322 -30.06 -39.08 39.23
N GLN A 323 -30.73 -37.94 39.42
CA GLN A 323 -31.91 -37.68 40.28
C GLN A 323 -31.64 -38.00 41.78
N THR A 324 -32.05 -37.19 42.79
CA THR A 324 -33.20 -36.25 42.85
C THR A 324 -33.08 -35.14 43.93
N LYS A 325 -33.80 -34.01 43.73
CA LYS A 325 -34.42 -33.00 44.64
C LYS A 325 -34.10 -32.90 46.16
N LYS A 326 -33.99 -31.63 46.63
CA LYS A 326 -34.67 -30.89 47.77
C LYS A 326 -35.03 -31.67 49.07
N SER A 327 -34.95 -31.12 50.30
CA SER A 327 -35.53 -29.83 50.77
C SER A 327 -35.17 -29.42 52.23
N GLN A 328 -35.21 -28.11 52.51
CA GLN A 328 -35.63 -27.37 53.75
C GLN A 328 -35.47 -27.97 55.18
N LEU A 329 -34.94 -27.14 56.12
CA LEU A 329 -35.69 -26.64 57.30
C LEU A 329 -34.96 -25.44 57.99
N ASN A 330 -35.55 -24.84 59.04
CA ASN A 330 -35.32 -23.45 59.51
C ASN A 330 -34.89 -23.34 61.01
N LEU A 331 -34.59 -22.09 61.44
CA LEU A 331 -34.49 -21.55 62.83
C LEU A 331 -33.21 -21.95 63.60
N SER A 332 -32.62 -21.14 64.50
CA SER A 332 -32.78 -19.71 64.90
C SER A 332 -31.43 -19.24 65.55
N THR A 333 -31.18 -18.09 66.21
CA THR A 333 -31.99 -17.00 66.82
C THR A 333 -31.17 -15.67 66.81
N GLU A 334 -31.63 -14.62 67.49
CA GLU A 334 -30.99 -13.29 67.62
C GLU A 334 -29.89 -13.19 68.72
N ASP A 335 -29.10 -12.10 68.68
CA ASP A 335 -28.96 -11.15 69.81
C ASP A 335 -28.25 -9.84 69.38
N GLU A 336 -28.55 -8.72 70.06
CA GLU A 336 -28.01 -7.37 69.77
C GLU A 336 -27.13 -6.81 70.90
N ALA A 337 -26.22 -5.89 70.58
CA ALA A 337 -25.77 -4.83 71.49
C ALA A 337 -25.09 -3.68 70.72
N ALA A 338 -25.31 -2.44 71.18
CA ALA A 338 -24.63 -1.23 70.69
C ALA A 338 -24.07 -0.45 71.88
N ASP A 339 -23.17 0.51 71.64
CA ASP A 339 -22.97 1.63 72.57
C ASP A 339 -22.49 2.89 71.83
N SER A 340 -22.58 4.04 72.49
CA SER A 340 -22.43 5.37 71.88
C SER A 340 -21.96 6.43 72.90
N HIS A 341 -21.27 7.47 72.45
CA HIS A 341 -21.09 8.70 73.23
C HIS A 341 -21.04 9.95 72.36
N GLN A 342 -21.64 11.02 72.88
CA GLN A 342 -21.62 12.39 72.36
C GLN A 342 -20.83 13.30 73.30
N SER A 343 -20.43 14.48 72.82
CA SER A 343 -20.18 15.65 73.67
C SER A 343 -20.44 16.93 72.88
N GLU A 344 -21.24 17.85 73.41
CA GLU A 344 -21.64 19.12 72.79
C GLU A 344 -20.89 20.32 73.40
N SER A 345 -20.81 21.44 72.68
CA SER A 345 -20.60 22.77 73.24
C SER A 345 -21.02 23.87 72.25
N GLU A 346 -21.85 24.81 72.69
CA GLU A 346 -22.38 25.94 71.91
C GLU A 346 -21.40 27.15 71.95
N ASN A 347 -21.45 28.09 70.98
CA ASN A 347 -22.24 29.34 71.08
C ASN A 347 -21.90 30.45 70.04
N ASP A 348 -22.85 31.41 69.90
CA ASP A 348 -22.71 32.84 69.56
C ASP A 348 -22.36 33.41 68.15
N LEU A 349 -23.43 33.86 67.47
CA LEU A 349 -23.69 35.25 67.01
C LEU A 349 -22.86 35.97 65.92
N ALA A 350 -23.39 35.87 64.68
CA ALA A 350 -23.81 36.96 63.77
C ALA A 350 -23.07 38.32 63.64
N SER A 351 -22.76 38.72 62.40
CA SER A 351 -23.09 40.04 61.82
C SER A 351 -22.90 40.07 60.29
N ASP A 352 -23.74 40.83 59.58
CA ASP A 352 -23.69 41.01 58.12
C ASP A 352 -22.70 42.10 57.69
N TYR A 353 -22.19 42.05 56.45
CA TYR A 353 -22.30 43.14 55.46
C TYR A 353 -21.82 42.68 54.06
N GLU A 354 -22.45 43.19 53.00
CA GLU A 354 -22.10 42.88 51.61
C GLU A 354 -20.96 43.77 51.06
N SER A 355 -20.09 43.20 50.22
CA SER A 355 -19.67 43.82 48.95
C SER A 355 -18.88 42.82 48.08
N SER A 356 -18.95 43.01 46.76
CA SER A 356 -18.32 42.16 45.75
C SER A 356 -16.94 42.69 45.33
N ASP A 357 -15.97 41.80 45.14
CA ASP A 357 -14.83 42.04 44.25
C ASP A 357 -14.25 40.71 43.72
N GLU A 358 -13.57 40.77 42.56
CA GLU A 358 -13.08 39.58 41.84
C GLU A 358 -11.77 39.02 42.42
N GLU A 359 -11.77 37.78 42.93
CA GLU A 359 -10.54 37.05 43.24
C GLU A 359 -10.32 35.80 42.37
N LYS A 360 -9.08 35.68 41.87
CA LYS A 360 -8.60 34.56 41.06
C LYS A 360 -8.58 33.27 41.88
N PRO A 361 -8.85 32.08 41.29
CA PRO A 361 -8.86 30.82 42.02
C PRO A 361 -7.52 30.55 42.69
N LYS A 362 -7.51 30.55 44.02
CA LYS A 362 -6.33 30.29 44.85
C LYS A 362 -5.90 28.83 44.67
N PRO A 363 -4.59 28.54 44.57
CA PRO A 363 -4.12 27.18 44.34
C PRO A 363 -4.43 26.30 45.55
N HIS A 364 -5.14 25.18 45.33
CA HIS A 364 -5.35 24.18 46.36
C HIS A 364 -3.98 23.69 46.89
N GLN A 365 -3.77 23.87 48.20
CA GLN A 365 -2.60 23.31 48.88
C GLN A 365 -2.76 21.78 48.92
N LEU A 366 -2.02 21.09 48.05
CA LEU A 366 -1.94 19.63 48.05
C LEU A 366 -1.07 19.18 49.23
N GLU A 367 -1.73 18.72 50.29
CA GLU A 367 -1.07 17.99 51.38
C GLU A 367 -0.18 16.87 50.79
N HIS A 368 1.07 16.79 51.25
CA HIS A 368 2.06 15.87 50.70
C HIS A 368 1.89 14.43 51.23
N GLY A 369 0.66 13.91 51.15
CA GLY A 369 0.35 12.50 51.35
C GLY A 369 0.85 11.66 50.17
N ASN A 370 1.93 10.91 50.38
CA ASN A 370 2.49 10.01 49.38
C ASN A 370 1.44 8.89 49.08
N PRO A 371 0.92 8.77 47.83
CA PRO A 371 -0.28 7.98 47.57
C PRO A 371 -0.08 6.48 47.88
N LEU A 372 -0.85 5.97 48.84
CA LEU A 372 -0.73 4.59 49.34
C LEU A 372 -0.96 3.57 48.22
N LEU A 373 0.10 2.82 47.88
CA LEU A 373 0.12 1.75 46.89
C LEU A 373 -0.56 0.47 47.42
N ASN A 374 -1.84 0.58 47.75
CA ASN A 374 -2.66 -0.51 48.25
C ASN A 374 -3.33 -1.26 47.09
N LEU A 375 -3.34 -2.59 47.14
CA LEU A 375 -3.97 -3.45 46.15
C LEU A 375 -5.33 -3.98 46.65
N ARG A 376 -6.27 -4.18 45.72
CA ARG A 376 -7.53 -4.92 45.96
C ARG A 376 -7.25 -6.42 46.17
N ASN A 377 -8.22 -7.19 46.66
CA ASN A 377 -7.99 -8.60 46.97
C ASN A 377 -7.67 -9.43 45.71
N TYR A 378 -8.39 -9.21 44.61
CA TYR A 378 -8.07 -9.81 43.31
C TYR A 378 -6.70 -9.37 42.77
N GLN A 379 -6.21 -8.18 43.15
CA GLN A 379 -4.89 -7.69 42.73
C GLN A 379 -3.76 -8.30 43.57
N LEU A 380 -4.00 -8.58 44.86
CA LEU A 380 -3.12 -9.37 45.71
C LEU A 380 -3.04 -10.83 45.24
N GLU A 381 -4.18 -11.44 44.88
CA GLU A 381 -4.24 -12.76 44.24
C GLU A 381 -3.39 -12.80 42.96
N LEU A 382 -3.54 -11.80 42.08
CA LEU A 382 -2.73 -11.73 40.86
C LEU A 382 -1.22 -11.62 41.14
N ALA A 383 -0.83 -11.00 42.25
CA ALA A 383 0.57 -10.82 42.65
C ALA A 383 1.19 -12.04 43.35
N GLU A 384 0.38 -12.94 43.92
CA GLU A 384 0.79 -13.96 44.90
C GLU A 384 2.02 -14.78 44.45
N ASP A 385 1.97 -15.40 43.27
CA ASP A 385 3.08 -16.21 42.75
C ASP A 385 4.35 -15.40 42.43
N ALA A 386 4.19 -14.15 41.96
CA ALA A 386 5.29 -13.28 41.61
C ALA A 386 6.01 -12.73 42.85
N LEU A 387 5.27 -12.43 43.93
CA LEU A 387 5.84 -12.04 45.22
C LEU A 387 6.65 -13.17 45.87
N CYS A 388 6.35 -14.44 45.55
CA CYS A 388 7.18 -15.58 45.90
C CYS A 388 8.44 -15.76 45.02
N GLY A 389 8.81 -14.78 44.19
CA GLY A 389 9.98 -14.86 43.31
C GLY A 389 9.84 -15.81 42.11
N LYS A 390 8.61 -16.27 41.78
CA LYS A 390 8.39 -17.23 40.67
C LYS A 390 8.23 -16.51 39.34
N ASN A 391 8.76 -17.09 38.27
CA ASN A 391 8.50 -16.60 36.91
C ASN A 391 7.04 -16.85 36.53
N THR A 392 6.30 -15.76 36.28
CA THR A 392 4.83 -15.75 36.27
C THR A 392 4.29 -14.94 35.09
N ILE A 393 3.23 -15.42 34.43
CA ILE A 393 2.37 -14.61 33.57
C ILE A 393 1.15 -14.17 34.38
N ILE A 394 0.89 -12.88 34.46
CA ILE A 394 -0.35 -12.28 34.98
C ILE A 394 -1.27 -12.01 33.78
N CYS A 395 -2.35 -12.79 33.67
CA CYS A 395 -3.36 -12.65 32.62
C CYS A 395 -4.69 -12.20 33.23
N ALA A 396 -5.04 -10.92 33.03
CA ALA A 396 -6.25 -10.32 33.60
C ALA A 396 -6.81 -9.24 32.66
N GLU A 397 -8.14 -9.14 32.54
CA GLU A 397 -8.83 -8.24 31.59
C GLU A 397 -8.31 -6.78 31.64
N THR A 398 -8.42 -6.02 30.55
CA THR A 398 -7.76 -4.70 30.33
C THR A 398 -7.68 -3.81 31.58
N GLY A 399 -8.80 -3.24 32.04
CA GLY A 399 -8.89 -2.28 33.15
C GLY A 399 -8.65 -2.82 34.57
N SER A 400 -8.24 -4.09 34.75
CA SER A 400 -7.95 -4.70 36.08
C SER A 400 -6.79 -4.07 36.87
N GLY A 401 -6.10 -3.06 36.30
CA GLY A 401 -4.99 -2.41 36.97
C GLY A 401 -3.70 -3.24 37.03
N LYS A 402 -3.39 -4.03 36.00
CA LYS A 402 -2.14 -4.81 35.90
C LYS A 402 -0.88 -3.99 36.20
N THR A 403 -0.84 -2.72 35.83
CA THR A 403 0.26 -1.79 36.19
C THR A 403 0.37 -1.57 37.70
N TRP A 404 -0.73 -1.48 38.44
CA TRP A 404 -0.71 -1.35 39.91
C TRP A 404 -0.15 -2.61 40.57
N VAL A 405 -0.54 -3.79 40.07
CA VAL A 405 0.01 -5.07 40.48
C VAL A 405 1.53 -5.11 40.23
N ALA A 406 1.99 -4.67 39.06
CA ALA A 406 3.41 -4.58 38.73
C ALA A 406 4.17 -3.58 39.61
N LEU A 407 3.64 -2.38 39.87
CA LEU A 407 4.21 -1.39 40.79
C LEU A 407 4.40 -1.98 42.20
N TYR A 408 3.41 -2.71 42.71
CA TYR A 408 3.47 -3.36 44.02
C TYR A 408 4.51 -4.49 44.07
N ILE A 409 4.58 -5.32 43.01
CA ILE A 409 5.61 -6.36 42.88
C ILE A 409 7.02 -5.73 42.83
N VAL A 410 7.22 -4.66 42.05
CA VAL A 410 8.50 -3.93 42.01
C VAL A 410 8.87 -3.37 43.38
N LYS A 411 7.92 -2.74 44.08
CA LYS A 411 8.13 -2.25 45.44
C LYS A 411 8.61 -3.36 46.38
N LYS A 412 7.89 -4.48 46.45
CA LYS A 412 8.24 -5.61 47.34
C LYS A 412 9.51 -6.35 46.90
N HIS A 413 9.80 -6.37 45.61
CA HIS A 413 11.05 -6.89 45.06
C HIS A 413 12.24 -6.02 45.49
N LEU A 414 12.14 -4.69 45.41
CA LEU A 414 13.21 -3.78 45.86
C LEU A 414 13.35 -3.72 47.39
N GLU A 415 12.25 -3.75 48.14
CA GLU A 415 12.25 -3.73 49.62
C GLU A 415 12.82 -5.01 50.26
N SER A 416 12.80 -6.15 49.58
CA SER A 416 13.25 -7.42 50.16
C SER A 416 14.78 -7.52 50.20
N ALA A 417 15.33 -8.08 51.27
CA ALA A 417 16.77 -8.26 51.43
C ALA A 417 17.39 -9.15 50.33
N GLY A 418 18.69 -8.95 50.05
CA GLY A 418 19.45 -9.78 49.11
C GLY A 418 20.95 -9.40 49.08
N PRO A 419 21.83 -10.31 48.63
CA PRO A 419 23.29 -10.13 48.67
C PRO A 419 23.85 -9.27 47.52
N ARG A 420 23.00 -8.60 46.73
CA ARG A 420 23.35 -7.78 45.57
C ARG A 420 22.38 -6.60 45.45
N LYS A 421 22.83 -5.49 44.86
CA LYS A 421 21.95 -4.42 44.40
C LYS A 421 20.88 -5.02 43.46
N LYS A 422 19.64 -4.60 43.61
CA LYS A 422 18.54 -5.00 42.74
C LYS A 422 18.30 -3.94 41.68
N LEU A 423 18.24 -4.39 40.43
CA LEU A 423 17.86 -3.58 39.28
C LEU A 423 16.65 -4.21 38.59
N VAL A 424 15.70 -3.38 38.17
CA VAL A 424 14.46 -3.79 37.49
C VAL A 424 14.44 -3.25 36.07
N ALA A 425 14.26 -4.14 35.08
CA ALA A 425 13.95 -3.74 33.71
C ALA A 425 12.42 -3.81 33.49
N PHE A 426 11.77 -2.66 33.37
CA PHE A 426 10.40 -2.60 32.86
C PHE A 426 10.43 -2.37 31.35
N MET A 427 9.73 -3.22 30.58
CA MET A 427 9.72 -3.15 29.13
C MET A 427 8.32 -3.03 28.54
N ALA A 428 8.23 -2.23 27.50
CA ALA A 428 7.04 -2.06 26.68
C ALA A 428 7.42 -1.94 25.20
N ARG A 429 6.52 -2.35 24.28
CA ARG A 429 6.82 -2.42 22.84
C ARG A 429 6.97 -1.06 22.14
N THR A 430 6.47 0.04 22.71
CA THR A 430 6.37 1.34 22.03
C THR A 430 6.83 2.49 22.94
N ASN A 431 7.36 3.56 22.33
CA ASN A 431 7.80 4.76 23.07
C ASN A 431 6.67 5.40 23.93
N PRO A 432 5.42 5.59 23.43
CA PRO A 432 4.35 6.18 24.24
C PRO A 432 4.04 5.34 25.49
N LEU A 433 3.95 4.01 25.34
CA LEU A 433 3.68 3.11 26.46
C LEU A 433 4.80 3.18 27.50
N ILE A 434 6.07 3.07 27.09
CA ILE A 434 7.16 3.06 28.06
C ILE A 434 7.32 4.41 28.78
N LYS A 435 7.05 5.54 28.12
CA LYS A 435 7.03 6.86 28.77
C LYS A 435 5.91 6.98 29.80
N GLN A 436 4.71 6.49 29.48
CA GLN A 436 3.63 6.45 30.45
C GLN A 436 4.00 5.57 31.66
N GLN A 437 4.46 4.34 31.43
CA GLN A 437 4.74 3.44 32.55
C GLN A 437 5.87 4.03 33.41
N HIS A 438 6.89 4.65 32.81
CA HIS A 438 7.90 5.45 33.52
C HIS A 438 7.30 6.58 34.39
N GLN A 439 6.38 7.39 33.85
CA GLN A 439 5.69 8.43 34.64
C GLN A 439 4.93 7.85 35.84
N ARG A 440 4.31 6.66 35.69
CA ARG A 440 3.66 5.94 36.79
C ARG A 440 4.68 5.43 37.82
N PHE A 441 5.84 4.90 37.39
CA PHE A 441 6.93 4.54 38.30
C PHE A 441 7.44 5.73 39.10
N VAL A 442 7.79 6.85 38.44
CA VAL A 442 8.23 8.09 39.11
C VAL A 442 7.19 8.62 40.10
N LYS A 443 5.89 8.58 39.74
CA LYS A 443 4.81 9.08 40.60
C LYS A 443 4.54 8.21 41.84
N TYR A 444 4.57 6.88 41.69
CA TYR A 444 4.13 5.95 42.74
C TYR A 444 5.28 5.27 43.50
N LEU A 445 6.51 5.38 43.01
CA LEU A 445 7.74 4.89 43.64
C LEU A 445 8.85 5.97 43.66
N PRO A 446 8.59 7.20 44.17
CA PRO A 446 9.53 8.33 44.10
C PRO A 446 10.84 8.10 44.90
N ASN A 447 10.86 7.14 45.82
CA ASN A 447 12.04 6.78 46.61
C ASN A 447 13.06 5.91 45.83
N TYR A 448 12.78 5.56 44.57
CA TYR A 448 13.60 4.67 43.76
C TYR A 448 14.01 5.34 42.44
N THR A 449 15.30 5.27 42.10
CA THR A 449 15.85 5.96 40.93
C THR A 449 15.38 5.27 39.65
N THR A 450 14.39 5.89 39.02
CA THR A 450 13.77 5.42 37.78
C THR A 450 14.33 6.23 36.60
N LYS A 451 14.89 5.57 35.57
CA LYS A 451 15.32 6.24 34.33
C LYS A 451 14.58 5.69 33.09
N LEU A 452 14.18 6.60 32.21
CA LEU A 452 13.62 6.31 30.88
C LEU A 452 14.74 6.27 29.83
N ILE A 453 14.77 5.22 29.01
CA ILE A 453 15.68 5.15 27.85
C ILE A 453 14.87 4.78 26.60
N THR A 454 14.96 5.62 25.57
CA THR A 454 14.25 5.45 24.28
C THR A 454 15.22 5.48 23.10
N GLY A 455 14.79 4.99 21.94
CA GLY A 455 15.62 4.98 20.73
C GLY A 455 15.94 6.36 20.14
N ASP A 456 15.41 7.42 20.74
CA ASP A 456 15.68 8.83 20.38
C ASP A 456 16.57 9.52 21.44
N SER A 457 17.13 8.73 22.39
CA SER A 457 18.11 9.18 23.39
C SER A 457 19.53 8.76 23.02
N GLU A 458 20.48 9.69 23.21
CA GLU A 458 21.93 9.55 22.93
C GLU A 458 22.59 8.44 23.77
N HIS A 459 21.88 7.91 24.77
CA HIS A 459 22.36 6.89 25.71
C HIS A 459 21.84 5.48 25.42
N SER A 460 20.96 5.30 24.43
CA SER A 460 20.42 3.99 24.06
C SER A 460 21.47 2.97 23.59
N THR A 461 22.66 3.46 23.25
CA THR A 461 23.84 2.73 22.78
C THR A 461 24.84 2.36 23.86
N ALA A 462 24.72 2.90 25.09
CA ALA A 462 25.63 2.76 26.23
C ALA A 462 24.83 2.67 27.56
N LEU A 463 24.05 1.59 27.68
CA LEU A 463 23.15 1.35 28.83
C LEU A 463 23.90 1.10 30.15
N ASP A 464 25.12 0.58 30.05
CA ASP A 464 26.06 0.27 31.12
C ASP A 464 26.34 1.45 32.07
N ILE A 465 26.54 2.65 31.52
CA ILE A 465 26.78 3.90 32.27
C ILE A 465 25.68 4.18 33.31
N PHE A 466 24.45 3.69 33.07
CA PHE A 466 23.28 4.02 33.89
C PHE A 466 22.96 2.98 34.96
N LEU A 467 23.48 1.74 34.86
CA LEU A 467 23.20 0.65 35.79
C LEU A 467 23.64 0.95 37.26
N PRO A 468 24.80 1.59 37.53
CA PRO A 468 25.25 1.87 38.90
C PRO A 468 24.28 2.74 39.71
N ASP A 469 23.56 3.66 39.06
CA ASP A 469 22.75 4.68 39.73
C ASP A 469 21.24 4.41 39.71
N CYS A 470 20.75 3.41 38.95
CA CYS A 470 19.31 3.15 38.82
C CYS A 470 18.83 1.99 39.68
N ASP A 471 17.57 2.03 40.11
CA ASP A 471 16.86 0.89 40.69
C ASP A 471 15.86 0.31 39.67
N ILE A 472 15.31 1.18 38.81
CA ILE A 472 14.32 0.86 37.79
C ILE A 472 14.74 1.51 36.46
N ILE A 473 14.73 0.75 35.37
CA ILE A 473 14.96 1.27 34.02
C ILE A 473 13.78 0.90 33.13
N CYS A 474 13.23 1.90 32.44
CA CYS A 474 12.10 1.78 31.54
C CYS A 474 12.57 1.95 30.09
N PHE A 475 12.58 0.87 29.29
CA PHE A 475 12.98 0.92 27.87
C PHE A 475 12.15 0.01 26.94
N THR A 476 12.34 0.15 25.63
CA THR A 476 11.81 -0.83 24.66
C THR A 476 12.73 -2.05 24.57
N PRO A 477 12.22 -3.27 24.34
CA PRO A 477 13.02 -4.50 24.42
C PRO A 477 14.17 -4.57 23.41
N GLN A 478 14.10 -3.82 22.31
CA GLN A 478 15.19 -3.74 21.33
C GLN A 478 16.44 -3.03 21.88
N ILE A 479 16.30 -2.14 22.87
CA ILE A 479 17.43 -1.43 23.49
C ILE A 479 18.28 -2.40 24.31
N LEU A 480 17.64 -3.17 25.20
CA LEU A 480 18.35 -4.23 25.95
C LEU A 480 18.90 -5.31 25.01
N PHE A 481 18.14 -5.73 24.00
CA PHE A 481 18.64 -6.68 23.00
C PHE A 481 19.94 -6.18 22.32
N ASN A 482 20.00 -4.92 21.90
CA ASN A 482 21.17 -4.35 21.23
C ASN A 482 22.39 -4.28 22.17
N ASN A 483 22.21 -3.93 23.45
CA ASN A 483 23.31 -3.90 24.42
C ASN A 483 23.80 -5.33 24.77
N LEU A 484 22.90 -6.32 24.77
CA LEU A 484 23.23 -7.76 24.87
C LEU A 484 23.87 -8.36 23.60
N GLU A 485 23.85 -7.68 22.46
CA GLU A 485 24.68 -8.04 21.29
C GLU A 485 26.07 -7.38 21.37
N LYS A 486 26.13 -6.12 21.81
CA LYS A 486 27.39 -5.40 22.06
C LYS A 486 28.23 -5.95 23.22
N GLN A 487 27.63 -6.80 24.07
CA GLN A 487 28.23 -7.29 25.32
C GLN A 487 28.55 -6.17 26.35
N THR A 488 27.94 -4.99 26.22
CA THR A 488 28.09 -3.88 27.18
C THR A 488 27.32 -4.13 28.47
N VAL A 489 26.26 -4.95 28.42
CA VAL A 489 25.38 -5.27 29.54
C VAL A 489 25.11 -6.77 29.58
N SER A 490 24.92 -7.33 30.78
CA SER A 490 24.56 -8.72 31.03
C SER A 490 23.10 -8.86 31.45
N LEU A 491 22.52 -10.05 31.26
CA LEU A 491 21.21 -10.37 31.86
C LEU A 491 21.28 -10.42 33.38
N SER A 492 22.41 -10.86 33.95
CA SER A 492 22.62 -10.99 35.41
C SER A 492 22.80 -9.66 36.15
N ASP A 493 22.84 -8.54 35.43
CA ASP A 493 22.83 -7.19 36.01
C ASP A 493 21.41 -6.83 36.48
N PHE A 494 20.39 -7.47 35.89
CA PHE A 494 18.99 -7.33 36.26
C PHE A 494 18.57 -8.41 37.25
N SER A 495 17.67 -8.04 38.17
CA SER A 495 17.09 -8.93 39.17
C SER A 495 15.62 -9.27 38.89
N LEU A 496 14.92 -8.43 38.13
CA LEU A 496 13.55 -8.61 37.68
C LEU A 496 13.36 -7.98 36.29
N MET A 497 12.75 -8.71 35.37
CA MET A 497 12.36 -8.27 34.03
C MET A 497 10.83 -8.34 33.91
N ILE A 498 10.20 -7.19 33.64
CA ILE A 498 8.75 -7.07 33.43
C ILE A 498 8.49 -6.79 31.95
N LEU A 499 7.67 -7.63 31.31
CA LEU A 499 7.32 -7.51 29.90
C LEU A 499 5.83 -7.15 29.79
N ASP A 500 5.53 -5.91 29.42
CA ASP A 500 4.16 -5.43 29.21
C ASP A 500 3.61 -5.87 27.84
N GLU A 501 2.36 -6.32 27.81
CA GLU A 501 1.76 -7.10 26.73
C GLU A 501 2.65 -8.30 26.29
N CYS A 502 3.01 -9.15 27.26
CA CYS A 502 3.96 -10.27 27.11
C CYS A 502 3.54 -11.33 26.08
N HIS A 503 2.28 -11.33 25.64
CA HIS A 503 1.75 -12.23 24.62
C HIS A 503 2.39 -12.03 23.23
N HIS A 504 3.22 -11.00 23.06
CA HIS A 504 4.11 -10.79 21.89
C HIS A 504 5.47 -11.50 22.01
N THR A 505 5.68 -12.35 23.02
CA THR A 505 6.87 -13.20 23.18
C THR A 505 6.74 -14.48 22.34
N LYS A 506 6.72 -14.30 21.02
CA LYS A 506 6.55 -15.34 20.00
C LYS A 506 7.29 -15.00 18.70
N LYS A 507 7.46 -15.99 17.81
CA LYS A 507 8.05 -15.81 16.46
C LYS A 507 9.38 -15.06 16.52
N ASP A 508 9.59 -14.04 15.70
CA ASP A 508 10.82 -13.23 15.68
C ASP A 508 10.61 -11.80 16.23
N GLU A 509 9.58 -11.64 17.06
CA GLU A 509 9.25 -10.38 17.72
C GLU A 509 10.29 -10.04 18.80
N ALA A 510 10.50 -8.75 19.09
CA ALA A 510 11.64 -8.28 19.89
C ALA A 510 11.72 -8.92 21.29
N TYR A 511 10.58 -9.15 21.96
CA TYR A 511 10.54 -9.90 23.22
C TYR A 511 11.05 -11.33 23.06
N ASN A 512 10.67 -12.05 21.99
CA ASN A 512 11.12 -13.43 21.81
C ASN A 512 12.61 -13.51 21.46
N ARG A 513 13.13 -12.55 20.68
CA ARG A 513 14.58 -12.45 20.41
C ARG A 513 15.38 -12.21 21.70
N LEU A 514 14.89 -11.33 22.58
CA LEU A 514 15.46 -11.10 23.92
C LEU A 514 15.36 -12.35 24.81
N MET A 515 14.18 -12.97 24.90
CA MET A 515 13.99 -14.16 25.73
C MET A 515 14.74 -15.40 25.20
N ARG A 516 15.04 -15.51 23.90
CA ARG A 516 15.97 -16.54 23.39
C ARG A 516 17.39 -16.38 23.95
N LYS A 517 17.92 -15.15 24.07
CA LYS A 517 19.21 -14.91 24.76
C LYS A 517 19.13 -15.36 26.22
N TYR A 518 18.03 -15.06 26.92
CA TYR A 518 17.78 -15.56 28.29
C TYR A 518 17.71 -17.10 28.35
N LEU A 519 17.01 -17.75 27.44
CA LEU A 519 16.91 -19.22 27.40
C LEU A 519 18.24 -19.90 27.06
N MET A 520 19.03 -19.33 26.15
CA MET A 520 20.41 -19.79 25.89
C MET A 520 21.30 -19.59 27.12
N ALA A 521 21.24 -18.43 27.78
CA ALA A 521 21.95 -18.16 29.02
C ALA A 521 21.59 -19.18 30.11
N LYS A 522 20.30 -19.48 30.28
CA LYS A 522 19.78 -20.43 31.27
C LYS A 522 20.14 -21.89 30.99
N VAL A 523 19.88 -22.36 29.76
CA VAL A 523 19.84 -23.80 29.42
C VAL A 523 21.14 -24.32 28.82
N LYS A 524 21.88 -23.46 28.09
CA LYS A 524 23.13 -23.83 27.40
C LYS A 524 24.35 -23.36 28.18
N ASN A 525 24.36 -22.08 28.58
CA ASN A 525 25.52 -21.44 29.20
C ASN A 525 25.50 -21.56 30.75
N ASN A 526 24.40 -22.03 31.34
CA ASN A 526 24.19 -22.18 32.79
C ASN A 526 24.51 -20.90 33.60
N VAL A 527 24.19 -19.72 33.05
CA VAL A 527 24.44 -18.42 33.68
C VAL A 527 23.68 -18.33 35.01
N PRO A 528 24.37 -18.14 36.15
CA PRO A 528 23.72 -18.07 37.46
C PRO A 528 23.17 -16.67 37.73
N ASN A 529 22.14 -16.57 38.58
CA ASN A 529 21.49 -15.29 38.93
C ASN A 529 20.91 -14.58 37.69
N LEU A 530 20.07 -15.29 36.93
CA LEU A 530 19.22 -14.64 35.93
C LEU A 530 18.02 -13.95 36.62
N PRO A 531 17.49 -12.86 36.05
CA PRO A 531 16.37 -12.11 36.61
C PRO A 531 15.09 -12.95 36.69
N GLN A 532 14.25 -12.66 37.67
CA GLN A 532 12.86 -13.11 37.65
C GLN A 532 12.14 -12.54 36.42
N VAL A 533 11.27 -13.32 35.78
CA VAL A 533 10.48 -12.89 34.61
C VAL A 533 9.01 -12.75 34.98
N LEU A 534 8.45 -11.56 34.75
CA LEU A 534 7.04 -11.23 34.92
C LEU A 534 6.42 -10.80 33.59
N GLY A 535 5.51 -11.60 33.06
CA GLY A 535 4.71 -11.23 31.90
C GLY A 535 3.37 -10.60 32.31
N LEU A 536 3.01 -9.44 31.75
CA LEU A 536 1.68 -8.84 31.93
C LEU A 536 0.90 -8.95 30.62
N THR A 537 -0.37 -9.37 30.66
CA THR A 537 -1.23 -9.35 29.46
C THR A 537 -2.74 -9.29 29.78
N ALA A 538 -3.53 -8.76 28.84
CA ALA A 538 -4.99 -8.92 28.85
C ALA A 538 -5.47 -10.23 28.19
N SER A 539 -4.65 -10.85 27.34
CA SER A 539 -4.95 -12.10 26.62
C SER A 539 -3.66 -12.76 26.15
N ILE A 540 -3.53 -14.09 26.27
CA ILE A 540 -2.41 -14.84 25.66
C ILE A 540 -2.71 -15.21 24.20
N GLY A 541 -4.01 -15.34 23.89
CA GLY A 541 -4.53 -15.89 22.65
C GLY A 541 -4.37 -17.40 22.53
N VAL A 542 -4.77 -17.92 21.38
CA VAL A 542 -4.60 -19.33 20.96
C VAL A 542 -3.90 -19.43 19.60
N GLY A 543 -3.61 -18.30 18.95
CA GLY A 543 -2.85 -18.27 17.71
C GLY A 543 -3.57 -19.03 16.58
N LYS A 544 -2.93 -20.06 16.02
CA LYS A 544 -3.51 -20.86 14.93
C LYS A 544 -4.45 -21.97 15.40
N SER A 545 -4.42 -22.35 16.67
CA SER A 545 -5.11 -23.53 17.22
C SER A 545 -6.60 -23.59 16.90
N THR A 546 -7.07 -24.81 16.67
CA THR A 546 -8.43 -25.19 16.24
C THR A 546 -9.12 -26.09 17.27
N SER A 547 -8.37 -26.76 18.14
CA SER A 547 -8.86 -27.50 19.31
C SER A 547 -8.36 -26.91 20.62
N ASP A 548 -8.99 -27.30 21.73
CA ASP A 548 -8.58 -26.89 23.08
C ASP A 548 -7.19 -27.43 23.46
N ASP A 549 -6.83 -28.64 23.02
CA ASP A 549 -5.49 -29.21 23.28
C ASP A 549 -4.39 -28.45 22.52
N GLU A 550 -4.64 -28.09 21.26
CA GLU A 550 -3.75 -27.20 20.50
C GLU A 550 -3.64 -25.81 21.15
N ALA A 551 -4.69 -25.33 21.83
CA ALA A 551 -4.66 -24.08 22.57
C ALA A 551 -3.89 -24.19 23.90
N VAL A 552 -4.00 -25.32 24.60
CA VAL A 552 -3.19 -25.65 25.78
C VAL A 552 -1.70 -25.63 25.41
N ASP A 553 -1.30 -26.36 24.37
CA ASP A 553 0.12 -26.41 23.99
C ASP A 553 0.62 -25.10 23.35
N TYR A 554 -0.24 -24.31 22.70
CA TYR A 554 0.11 -22.93 22.33
C TYR A 554 0.42 -22.07 23.56
N ILE A 555 -0.44 -22.04 24.57
CA ILE A 555 -0.23 -21.23 25.79
C ILE A 555 1.01 -21.72 26.55
N ILE A 556 1.23 -23.04 26.65
CA ILE A 556 2.44 -23.60 27.26
C ILE A 556 3.70 -23.21 26.46
N SER A 557 3.63 -23.09 25.13
CA SER A 557 4.76 -22.58 24.33
C SER A 557 5.10 -21.11 24.63
N VAL A 558 4.08 -20.25 24.88
CA VAL A 558 4.30 -18.86 25.32
C VAL A 558 4.89 -18.81 26.74
N MET A 559 4.39 -19.66 27.65
CA MET A 559 4.97 -19.82 28.99
C MET A 559 6.43 -20.31 28.94
N ALA A 560 6.75 -21.20 28.00
CA ALA A 560 8.11 -21.71 27.79
C ALA A 560 9.07 -20.63 27.26
N ASN A 561 8.64 -19.82 26.29
CA ASN A 561 9.40 -18.67 25.78
C ASN A 561 9.70 -17.66 26.89
N LEU A 562 8.72 -17.38 27.78
CA LEU A 562 8.88 -16.49 28.92
C LEU A 562 9.55 -17.14 30.15
N ASP A 563 9.91 -18.43 30.08
CA ASP A 563 10.45 -19.20 31.21
C ASP A 563 9.58 -19.18 32.49
N THR A 564 8.26 -19.06 32.32
CA THR A 564 7.29 -19.01 33.40
C THR A 564 6.69 -20.38 33.69
N CYS A 565 6.63 -20.77 34.97
CA CYS A 565 5.94 -21.98 35.41
C CYS A 565 4.58 -21.70 36.08
N LYS A 566 4.23 -20.41 36.27
CA LYS A 566 2.95 -19.98 36.85
C LYS A 566 2.16 -19.09 35.88
N LEU A 567 0.85 -19.32 35.88
CA LEU A 567 -0.14 -18.55 35.13
C LEU A 567 -1.19 -18.03 36.12
N SER A 568 -1.06 -16.75 36.46
CA SER A 568 -1.86 -16.05 37.46
C SER A 568 -3.08 -15.38 36.81
N THR A 569 -4.25 -15.63 37.39
CA THR A 569 -5.56 -15.10 36.98
C THR A 569 -6.46 -14.95 38.20
N VAL A 570 -7.50 -14.13 38.15
CA VAL A 570 -8.48 -14.02 39.25
C VAL A 570 -9.34 -15.28 39.33
N GLU A 571 -9.40 -15.89 40.52
CA GLU A 571 -10.18 -17.10 40.82
C GLU A 571 -11.00 -16.91 42.10
N LYS A 572 -10.32 -16.65 43.22
CA LYS A 572 -10.89 -16.43 44.55
C LYS A 572 -11.82 -15.21 44.57
N TYR A 573 -11.45 -14.15 43.84
CA TYR A 573 -12.10 -12.84 43.92
C TYR A 573 -12.85 -12.43 42.63
N ARG A 574 -13.44 -13.41 41.91
CA ARG A 574 -14.18 -13.14 40.65
C ARG A 574 -15.36 -12.16 40.85
N GLU A 575 -16.10 -12.27 41.95
CA GLU A 575 -17.18 -11.34 42.30
C GLU A 575 -16.69 -9.94 42.71
N GLU A 576 -15.41 -9.78 43.10
CA GLU A 576 -14.84 -8.46 43.38
C GLU A 576 -14.49 -7.76 42.06
N ILE A 577 -13.76 -8.43 41.17
CA ILE A 577 -13.31 -7.84 39.91
C ILE A 577 -14.50 -7.45 38.99
N GLU A 578 -15.60 -8.21 38.99
CA GLU A 578 -16.82 -7.88 38.22
C GLU A 578 -17.56 -6.63 38.75
N LYS A 579 -17.34 -6.21 40.00
CA LYS A 579 -17.85 -4.91 40.53
C LYS A 579 -17.04 -3.72 40.03
N TYR A 580 -15.78 -3.92 39.64
CA TYR A 580 -14.88 -2.89 39.10
C TYR A 580 -14.77 -2.92 37.57
N ILE A 581 -15.30 -3.95 36.92
CA ILE A 581 -15.20 -4.17 35.47
C ILE A 581 -16.59 -4.48 34.93
N SER A 582 -17.30 -3.46 34.45
CA SER A 582 -18.49 -3.68 33.63
C SER A 582 -18.08 -4.26 32.28
N ARG A 583 -18.71 -5.38 31.90
CA ARG A 583 -18.60 -5.95 30.55
C ARG A 583 -19.59 -5.23 29.63
N PRO A 584 -19.14 -4.57 28.56
CA PRO A 584 -20.04 -3.89 27.63
C PRO A 584 -20.96 -4.86 26.87
N LYS A 585 -22.12 -4.36 26.45
CA LYS A 585 -23.03 -5.04 25.52
C LYS A 585 -22.34 -5.22 24.16
N GLU A 586 -22.48 -6.37 23.49
CA GLU A 586 -21.94 -6.59 22.14
C GLU A 586 -23.09 -6.65 21.10
N ASP A 587 -23.19 -5.62 20.25
CA ASP A 587 -24.12 -5.55 19.12
C ASP A 587 -23.40 -5.71 17.78
N LYS A 588 -24.13 -6.14 16.73
CA LYS A 588 -23.54 -6.40 15.40
C LYS A 588 -24.43 -5.84 14.29
N ILE A 589 -23.84 -5.03 13.41
CA ILE A 589 -24.53 -4.35 12.32
C ILE A 589 -23.95 -4.84 11.00
N LYS A 590 -24.78 -5.50 10.19
CA LYS A 590 -24.41 -5.93 8.85
C LYS A 590 -24.40 -4.74 7.90
N MET A 591 -23.24 -4.43 7.33
CA MET A 591 -23.09 -3.38 6.33
C MET A 591 -23.86 -3.71 5.04
N LYS A 592 -24.36 -2.68 4.39
CA LYS A 592 -25.08 -2.74 3.10
C LYS A 592 -24.18 -2.20 2.00
N ASP A 593 -24.22 -2.81 0.81
CA ASP A 593 -23.65 -2.19 -0.38
C ASP A 593 -24.50 -0.98 -0.82
N ARG A 594 -23.92 -0.08 -1.61
CA ARG A 594 -24.67 1.04 -2.18
C ARG A 594 -25.64 0.56 -3.27
N PRO A 595 -26.84 1.15 -3.37
CA PRO A 595 -27.66 1.00 -4.58
C PRO A 595 -26.91 1.60 -5.77
N ASP A 596 -26.90 0.87 -6.88
CA ASP A 596 -26.28 1.22 -8.17
C ASP A 596 -24.96 2.03 -8.10
N ASP A 597 -23.93 1.44 -7.49
CA ASP A 597 -22.62 2.07 -7.24
C ASP A 597 -21.87 2.45 -8.54
N LEU A 598 -22.09 3.67 -9.04
CA LEU A 598 -21.50 4.20 -10.27
C LEU A 598 -19.98 4.36 -10.14
N CYS A 599 -19.51 4.71 -8.94
CA CYS A 599 -18.08 4.81 -8.62
C CYS A 599 -17.38 3.46 -8.83
N LYS A 600 -17.92 2.40 -8.23
CA LYS A 600 -17.45 1.02 -8.43
C LYS A 600 -17.51 0.59 -9.89
N LYS A 601 -18.63 0.85 -10.60
CA LYS A 601 -18.73 0.56 -12.05
C LYS A 601 -17.64 1.25 -12.86
N ARG A 602 -17.37 2.54 -12.61
CA ARG A 602 -16.37 3.32 -13.36
C ARG A 602 -14.93 2.89 -13.08
N ILE A 603 -14.61 2.60 -11.81
CA ILE A 603 -13.29 2.08 -11.44
C ILE A 603 -13.09 0.68 -12.02
N LEU A 604 -14.11 -0.19 -11.99
CA LEU A 604 -14.04 -1.52 -12.63
C LEU A 604 -13.81 -1.42 -14.15
N ARG A 605 -14.43 -0.44 -14.84
CA ARG A 605 -14.11 -0.16 -16.25
C ARG A 605 -12.65 0.29 -16.41
N ALA A 606 -12.17 1.25 -15.62
CA ALA A 606 -10.77 1.67 -15.65
C ALA A 606 -9.76 0.53 -15.38
N MET A 607 -10.14 -0.48 -14.58
CA MET A 607 -9.34 -1.68 -14.39
C MET A 607 -9.35 -2.62 -15.61
N ILE A 608 -10.39 -2.60 -16.44
CA ILE A 608 -10.43 -3.32 -17.73
C ILE A 608 -9.59 -2.54 -18.77
N ASP A 609 -9.79 -1.22 -18.88
CA ASP A 609 -9.05 -0.32 -19.77
C ASP A 609 -7.50 -0.47 -19.59
N VAL A 610 -7.04 -0.69 -18.34
CA VAL A 610 -5.61 -0.94 -18.02
C VAL A 610 -5.23 -2.43 -18.12
N GLN A 611 -6.17 -3.37 -18.01
CA GLN A 611 -5.91 -4.80 -18.21
C GLN A 611 -5.67 -5.16 -19.67
N GLU A 612 -6.34 -4.49 -20.60
CA GLU A 612 -6.13 -4.66 -22.04
C GLU A 612 -4.70 -4.25 -22.40
N LYS A 613 -4.26 -3.04 -22.00
CA LYS A 613 -2.85 -2.60 -22.16
C LYS A 613 -1.83 -3.50 -21.47
N LEU A 614 -2.20 -4.15 -20.36
CA LEU A 614 -1.35 -5.15 -19.70
C LEU A 614 -1.31 -6.48 -20.46
N GLN A 615 -2.37 -6.86 -21.16
CA GLN A 615 -2.41 -8.06 -22.00
C GLN A 615 -1.55 -7.85 -23.24
N ASP A 616 -1.71 -6.71 -23.93
CA ASP A 616 -0.92 -6.33 -25.11
C ASP A 616 0.59 -6.34 -24.80
N ALA A 617 0.99 -5.68 -23.71
CA ALA A 617 2.38 -5.64 -23.25
C ALA A 617 2.96 -7.02 -22.88
N CYS A 618 2.11 -8.01 -22.57
CA CYS A 618 2.53 -9.37 -22.22
C CYS A 618 2.46 -10.37 -23.39
N LEU A 619 1.97 -9.99 -24.58
CA LEU A 619 1.73 -10.93 -25.69
C LEU A 619 2.95 -11.75 -26.11
N PHE A 620 4.14 -11.16 -26.01
CA PHE A 620 5.42 -11.76 -26.42
C PHE A 620 6.28 -12.23 -25.23
N GLU A 621 5.80 -12.07 -24.00
CA GLU A 621 6.55 -12.37 -22.77
C GLU A 621 6.06 -13.71 -22.17
N GLU A 622 6.61 -14.83 -22.64
CA GLU A 622 6.16 -16.20 -22.27
C GLU A 622 6.01 -16.42 -20.75
N CYS A 623 6.87 -15.79 -19.95
CA CYS A 623 6.83 -15.85 -18.49
C CYS A 623 5.55 -15.25 -17.85
N LEU A 624 4.80 -14.44 -18.58
CA LEU A 624 3.62 -13.70 -18.12
C LEU A 624 2.32 -14.01 -18.86
N VAL A 625 2.35 -14.47 -20.12
CA VAL A 625 1.14 -14.76 -20.94
C VAL A 625 0.06 -15.51 -20.15
N ASP A 626 0.36 -16.72 -19.69
CA ASP A 626 -0.58 -17.56 -18.93
C ASP A 626 -0.93 -16.98 -17.55
N MET A 627 -0.04 -16.16 -16.97
CA MET A 627 -0.32 -15.50 -15.69
C MET A 627 -1.37 -14.39 -15.81
N VAL A 628 -1.33 -13.63 -16.92
CA VAL A 628 -2.23 -12.50 -17.17
C VAL A 628 -3.54 -12.95 -17.83
N GLN A 629 -3.49 -13.96 -18.70
CA GLN A 629 -4.65 -14.51 -19.39
C GLN A 629 -5.42 -15.52 -18.51
N SER A 630 -4.79 -16.63 -18.12
CA SER A 630 -5.46 -17.79 -17.49
C SER A 630 -5.58 -17.68 -15.97
N LYS A 631 -4.49 -17.28 -15.29
CA LYS A 631 -4.37 -17.34 -13.81
C LYS A 631 -4.84 -16.07 -13.08
N ARG A 632 -5.44 -15.11 -13.80
CA ARG A 632 -5.97 -13.85 -13.25
C ARG A 632 -7.24 -14.08 -12.40
N PRO A 633 -7.30 -13.60 -11.14
CA PRO A 633 -8.51 -13.67 -10.32
C PRO A 633 -9.69 -12.92 -10.93
N ARG A 634 -10.88 -13.54 -10.94
CA ARG A 634 -12.12 -12.94 -11.49
C ARG A 634 -12.66 -11.79 -10.64
N ASP A 635 -12.49 -11.85 -9.32
CA ASP A 635 -12.90 -10.78 -8.39
C ASP A 635 -11.82 -9.70 -8.33
N LEU A 636 -12.03 -8.61 -9.07
CA LEU A 636 -11.14 -7.45 -9.13
C LEU A 636 -11.07 -6.66 -7.80
N ASN A 637 -11.99 -6.90 -6.86
CA ASN A 637 -12.00 -6.28 -5.53
C ASN A 637 -11.58 -7.27 -4.43
N SER A 638 -10.58 -8.12 -4.73
CA SER A 638 -10.10 -9.16 -3.82
C SER A 638 -8.63 -9.02 -3.44
N GLN A 639 -8.27 -9.53 -2.26
CA GLN A 639 -6.87 -9.67 -1.84
C GLN A 639 -6.08 -10.63 -2.76
N GLN A 640 -6.76 -11.60 -3.38
CA GLN A 640 -6.17 -12.50 -4.37
C GLN A 640 -5.71 -11.71 -5.61
N TYR A 641 -6.52 -10.75 -6.08
CA TYR A 641 -6.15 -9.85 -7.15
C TYR A 641 -4.92 -8.99 -6.80
N THR A 642 -4.87 -8.43 -5.58
CA THR A 642 -3.67 -7.69 -5.10
C THR A 642 -2.41 -8.58 -5.02
N GLN A 643 -2.57 -9.87 -4.75
CA GLN A 643 -1.45 -10.84 -4.71
C GLN A 643 -0.99 -11.24 -6.11
N TRP A 644 -1.93 -11.48 -7.04
CA TRP A 644 -1.66 -11.72 -8.47
C TRP A 644 -0.91 -10.55 -9.09
N ALA A 645 -1.39 -9.31 -8.87
CA ALA A 645 -0.75 -8.09 -9.36
C ALA A 645 0.71 -8.01 -8.89
N LYS A 646 0.97 -8.20 -7.59
CA LYS A 646 2.32 -8.23 -6.97
C LYS A 646 3.16 -9.46 -7.34
N ASN A 647 2.63 -10.38 -8.14
CA ASN A 647 3.36 -11.48 -8.74
C ASN A 647 3.78 -11.15 -10.18
N VAL A 648 2.86 -10.60 -10.97
CA VAL A 648 3.14 -10.02 -12.30
C VAL A 648 4.23 -8.93 -12.19
N GLU A 649 4.13 -8.02 -11.20
CA GLU A 649 5.14 -6.98 -10.92
C GLU A 649 6.56 -7.53 -10.76
N ARG A 650 6.69 -8.70 -10.12
CA ARG A 650 7.98 -9.28 -9.75
C ARG A 650 8.64 -9.96 -10.95
N ILE A 651 7.86 -10.72 -11.71
CA ILE A 651 8.29 -11.40 -12.93
C ILE A 651 8.62 -10.34 -13.99
N ALA A 652 7.79 -9.29 -14.13
CA ALA A 652 8.09 -8.15 -14.98
C ALA A 652 9.38 -7.40 -14.57
N ALA A 653 9.75 -7.43 -13.29
CA ALA A 653 11.00 -6.84 -12.83
C ALA A 653 12.23 -7.75 -13.08
N SER A 654 12.13 -9.07 -12.90
CA SER A 654 13.29 -9.99 -12.97
C SER A 654 13.45 -10.78 -14.27
N ASP A 655 12.35 -11.16 -14.91
CA ASP A 655 12.33 -12.20 -15.94
C ASP A 655 12.00 -11.65 -17.35
N VAL A 656 11.28 -10.52 -17.42
CA VAL A 656 11.04 -9.76 -18.67
C VAL A 656 12.32 -9.08 -19.12
N GLY A 657 12.80 -9.44 -20.32
CA GLY A 657 14.09 -8.99 -20.85
C GLY A 657 14.09 -7.54 -21.33
N ASN A 658 12.99 -7.05 -21.91
CA ASN A 658 12.89 -5.69 -22.45
C ASN A 658 12.66 -4.66 -21.32
N PRO A 659 13.57 -3.67 -21.12
CA PRO A 659 13.43 -2.64 -20.09
C PRO A 659 12.16 -1.79 -20.16
N GLU A 660 11.60 -1.60 -21.35
CA GLU A 660 10.46 -0.72 -21.63
C GLU A 660 9.14 -1.48 -21.44
N THR A 661 9.07 -2.73 -21.93
CA THR A 661 7.99 -3.68 -21.59
C THR A 661 7.91 -3.90 -20.08
N SER A 662 9.06 -4.12 -19.42
CA SER A 662 9.19 -4.21 -17.96
C SER A 662 8.61 -2.97 -17.25
N ARG A 663 8.97 -1.76 -17.71
CA ARG A 663 8.45 -0.48 -17.18
C ARG A 663 6.94 -0.34 -17.36
N LEU A 664 6.42 -0.69 -18.53
CA LEU A 664 4.99 -0.61 -18.85
C LEU A 664 4.18 -1.56 -17.96
N ILE A 665 4.58 -2.83 -17.86
CA ILE A 665 3.89 -3.83 -17.03
C ILE A 665 3.88 -3.40 -15.56
N ILE A 666 5.01 -2.93 -15.01
CA ILE A 666 5.09 -2.40 -13.65
C ILE A 666 4.15 -1.18 -13.46
N SER A 667 4.04 -0.31 -14.45
CA SER A 667 3.12 0.85 -14.41
C SER A 667 1.65 0.41 -14.46
N CYS A 668 1.25 -0.47 -15.38
CA CYS A 668 -0.10 -1.04 -15.43
C CYS A 668 -0.46 -1.71 -14.10
N VAL A 669 0.43 -2.54 -13.54
CA VAL A 669 0.23 -3.21 -12.25
C VAL A 669 0.08 -2.22 -11.09
N LYS A 670 0.84 -1.12 -11.07
CA LYS A 670 0.68 -0.03 -10.09
C LYS A 670 -0.70 0.63 -10.19
N TYR A 671 -1.17 0.89 -11.41
CA TYR A 671 -2.51 1.45 -11.66
C TYR A 671 -3.61 0.49 -11.18
N LEU A 672 -3.57 -0.78 -11.59
CA LEU A 672 -4.52 -1.81 -11.16
C LEU A 672 -4.55 -2.02 -9.64
N SER A 673 -3.37 -2.00 -9.00
CA SER A 673 -3.27 -2.08 -7.53
C SER A 673 -3.89 -0.87 -6.85
N THR A 674 -3.72 0.33 -7.42
CA THR A 674 -4.29 1.56 -6.85
C THR A 674 -5.80 1.65 -7.06
N PHE A 675 -6.33 1.15 -8.19
CA PHE A 675 -7.77 1.01 -8.39
C PHE A 675 -8.39 -0.07 -7.47
N ASN A 676 -7.69 -1.18 -7.22
CA ASN A 676 -8.09 -2.19 -6.22
C ASN A 676 -8.16 -1.58 -4.79
N GLU A 677 -7.17 -0.77 -4.38
CA GLU A 677 -7.24 0.00 -3.13
C GLU A 677 -8.41 1.01 -3.13
N ALA A 678 -8.70 1.67 -4.25
CA ALA A 678 -9.82 2.60 -4.39
C ALA A 678 -11.20 1.91 -4.26
N LEU A 679 -11.33 0.65 -4.70
CA LEU A 679 -12.54 -0.15 -4.51
C LEU A 679 -12.74 -0.59 -3.04
N GLU A 680 -11.67 -0.93 -2.31
CA GLU A 680 -11.76 -1.17 -0.86
C GLU A 680 -12.22 0.12 -0.15
N LEU A 681 -11.63 1.28 -0.48
CA LEU A 681 -12.03 2.57 0.09
C LEU A 681 -13.47 2.98 -0.27
N ASN A 682 -13.94 2.75 -1.51
CA ASN A 682 -15.33 3.07 -1.90
C ASN A 682 -16.37 2.25 -1.10
N SER A 683 -16.04 1.04 -0.64
CA SER A 683 -16.94 0.29 0.26
C SER A 683 -17.11 0.96 1.63
N LEU A 684 -16.12 1.77 2.07
CA LEU A 684 -16.02 2.31 3.44
C LEU A 684 -16.21 3.84 3.56
N LEU A 685 -16.03 4.59 2.47
CA LEU A 685 -15.90 6.06 2.49
C LEU A 685 -16.68 6.73 1.35
N GLY A 686 -16.78 8.06 1.34
CA GLY A 686 -17.46 8.81 0.27
C GLY A 686 -16.70 8.81 -1.06
N ILE A 687 -17.38 9.15 -2.17
CA ILE A 687 -16.73 9.28 -3.49
C ILE A 687 -15.68 10.40 -3.47
N SER A 688 -15.93 11.48 -2.73
CA SER A 688 -14.97 12.55 -2.43
C SER A 688 -13.66 12.04 -1.84
N ASP A 689 -13.70 11.05 -0.96
CA ASP A 689 -12.52 10.45 -0.34
C ASP A 689 -11.76 9.55 -1.32
N VAL A 690 -12.48 8.83 -2.19
CA VAL A 690 -11.91 8.06 -3.30
C VAL A 690 -11.22 9.00 -4.31
N CYS A 691 -11.85 10.13 -4.67
CA CYS A 691 -11.24 11.17 -5.50
C CYS A 691 -9.97 11.73 -4.86
N ARG A 692 -10.03 12.07 -3.56
CA ARG A 692 -8.88 12.60 -2.79
C ARG A 692 -7.73 11.58 -2.69
N PHE A 693 -8.05 10.29 -2.55
CA PHE A 693 -7.08 9.20 -2.56
C PHE A 693 -6.41 9.02 -3.93
N LEU A 694 -7.20 8.93 -5.00
CA LEU A 694 -6.70 8.81 -6.37
C LEU A 694 -5.83 10.01 -6.75
N ALA A 695 -6.27 11.24 -6.41
CA ALA A 695 -5.46 12.44 -6.58
C ALA A 695 -4.13 12.35 -5.81
N ARG A 696 -4.14 11.98 -4.52
CA ARG A 696 -2.89 11.84 -3.73
C ARG A 696 -1.94 10.76 -4.28
N LYS A 697 -2.45 9.71 -4.93
CA LYS A 697 -1.65 8.62 -5.52
C LYS A 697 -1.05 8.96 -6.89
N PHE A 698 -1.79 9.66 -7.75
CA PHE A 698 -1.41 9.92 -9.14
C PHE A 698 -0.95 11.37 -9.43
N ASN A 699 -1.32 12.36 -8.60
CA ASN A 699 -0.84 13.73 -8.79
C ASN A 699 0.70 13.89 -8.68
N PRO A 700 1.46 13.08 -7.91
CA PRO A 700 2.92 13.08 -7.99
C PRO A 700 3.47 12.76 -9.40
N GLU A 701 2.67 12.14 -10.26
CA GLU A 701 3.02 11.84 -11.65
C GLU A 701 2.61 12.99 -12.61
N SER A 702 1.71 13.90 -12.18
CA SER A 702 1.38 15.11 -12.96
C SER A 702 2.54 16.12 -12.99
N GLU A 703 3.31 16.21 -11.90
CA GLU A 703 4.60 16.91 -11.80
C GLU A 703 5.73 16.22 -12.57
N GLN A 704 5.49 15.04 -13.16
CA GLN A 704 6.50 14.20 -13.82
C GLN A 704 6.19 13.89 -15.30
N LYS A 705 5.18 14.54 -15.90
CA LYS A 705 4.75 14.32 -17.30
C LYS A 705 5.88 14.25 -18.33
N SER A 706 6.92 15.08 -18.20
CA SER A 706 8.09 15.09 -19.11
C SER A 706 8.98 13.83 -19.02
N ARG A 707 8.80 13.00 -17.99
CA ARG A 707 9.51 11.72 -17.80
C ARG A 707 8.67 10.50 -18.21
N HIS A 708 7.39 10.71 -18.58
CA HIS A 708 6.48 9.61 -18.94
C HIS A 708 6.74 9.13 -20.36
N THR A 709 6.68 7.80 -20.56
CA THR A 709 6.56 7.23 -21.91
C THR A 709 5.17 7.52 -22.49
N GLN A 710 4.96 7.22 -23.78
CA GLN A 710 3.68 7.47 -24.43
C GLN A 710 2.55 6.66 -23.76
N GLU A 711 2.82 5.41 -23.41
CA GLU A 711 1.88 4.49 -22.79
C GLU A 711 1.57 4.91 -21.34
N GLU A 712 2.56 5.46 -20.62
CA GLU A 712 2.34 6.08 -19.31
C GLU A 712 1.51 7.38 -19.39
N ARG A 713 1.59 8.14 -20.50
CA ARG A 713 0.68 9.28 -20.75
C ARG A 713 -0.76 8.80 -20.99
N GLU A 714 -0.95 7.68 -21.70
CA GLU A 714 -2.27 7.07 -21.92
C GLU A 714 -2.88 6.51 -20.63
N LEU A 715 -2.10 5.82 -19.80
CA LEU A 715 -2.52 5.44 -18.44
C LEU A 715 -2.93 6.68 -17.62
N PHE A 716 -2.20 7.80 -17.77
CA PHE A 716 -2.55 9.06 -17.12
C PHE A 716 -3.87 9.68 -17.63
N GLN A 717 -4.25 9.48 -18.90
CA GLN A 717 -5.56 9.92 -19.39
C GLN A 717 -6.72 9.12 -18.77
N ILE A 718 -6.55 7.80 -18.57
CA ILE A 718 -7.58 6.96 -17.92
C ILE A 718 -7.90 7.50 -16.51
N ILE A 719 -6.89 7.86 -15.71
CA ILE A 719 -7.13 8.40 -14.37
C ILE A 719 -7.75 9.80 -14.37
N LEU A 720 -7.40 10.68 -15.33
CA LEU A 720 -8.06 11.98 -15.49
C LEU A 720 -9.56 11.83 -15.80
N MET A 721 -9.91 10.92 -16.72
CA MET A 721 -11.31 10.62 -17.03
C MET A 721 -12.05 10.06 -15.80
N VAL A 722 -11.46 9.10 -15.08
CA VAL A 722 -12.04 8.58 -13.82
C VAL A 722 -12.26 9.72 -12.81
N GLN A 723 -11.29 10.60 -12.61
CA GLN A 723 -11.42 11.72 -11.66
C GLN A 723 -12.54 12.69 -12.03
N LYS A 724 -12.72 12.98 -13.33
CA LYS A 724 -13.86 13.77 -13.82
C LYS A 724 -15.19 13.10 -13.49
N ASP A 725 -15.34 11.85 -13.92
CA ASP A 725 -16.59 11.08 -13.81
C ASP A 725 -17.00 10.89 -12.34
N LEU A 726 -16.04 10.56 -11.46
CA LEU A 726 -16.28 10.47 -10.01
C LEU A 726 -16.63 11.83 -9.38
N GLY A 727 -16.04 12.92 -9.88
CA GLY A 727 -16.37 14.29 -9.47
C GLY A 727 -17.81 14.69 -9.82
N GLU A 728 -18.37 14.14 -10.90
CA GLU A 728 -19.79 14.27 -11.26
C GLU A 728 -20.67 13.39 -10.39
N TYR A 729 -20.36 12.10 -10.22
CA TYR A 729 -21.15 11.18 -9.40
C TYR A 729 -21.22 11.59 -7.92
N ASN A 730 -20.16 12.20 -7.38
CA ASN A 730 -20.13 12.73 -6.01
C ASN A 730 -21.16 13.86 -5.74
N ARG A 731 -21.75 14.45 -6.79
CA ARG A 731 -22.83 15.44 -6.65
C ARG A 731 -24.22 14.79 -6.49
N SER A 732 -24.37 13.50 -6.80
CA SER A 732 -25.64 12.78 -6.65
C SER A 732 -25.89 12.37 -5.20
N LYS A 733 -27.13 12.59 -4.72
CA LYS A 733 -27.56 12.15 -3.38
C LYS A 733 -27.64 10.63 -3.26
N ASP A 734 -27.97 9.93 -4.34
CA ASP A 734 -28.21 8.48 -4.36
C ASP A 734 -26.91 7.67 -4.31
N GLN A 735 -25.76 8.32 -4.51
CA GLN A 735 -24.43 7.70 -4.53
C GLN A 735 -23.69 7.74 -3.18
N LYS A 736 -24.35 8.22 -2.11
CA LYS A 736 -23.84 8.21 -0.73
C LYS A 736 -23.62 6.79 -0.19
N ASN A 737 -22.79 6.67 0.84
CA ASN A 737 -22.57 5.40 1.55
C ASN A 737 -23.57 5.27 2.73
N PRO A 738 -24.56 4.36 2.69
CA PRO A 738 -25.59 4.26 3.72
C PRO A 738 -25.03 3.81 5.08
N ASN A 739 -23.86 3.17 5.11
CA ASN A 739 -23.21 2.75 6.35
C ASN A 739 -22.62 3.94 7.11
N LEU A 740 -22.19 5.00 6.40
CA LEU A 740 -21.70 6.23 7.01
C LEU A 740 -22.85 7.01 7.66
N GLU A 741 -23.99 7.13 6.97
CA GLU A 741 -25.19 7.78 7.52
C GLU A 741 -25.75 6.98 8.72
N THR A 742 -25.71 5.65 8.65
CA THR A 742 -26.04 4.77 9.78
C THR A 742 -25.10 5.02 10.97
N MET A 743 -23.78 5.11 10.74
CA MET A 743 -22.81 5.36 11.81
C MET A 743 -22.96 6.77 12.41
N SER A 744 -23.08 7.82 11.59
CA SER A 744 -23.16 9.20 12.08
C SER A 744 -24.41 9.40 12.92
N LYS A 745 -25.58 8.92 12.45
CA LYS A 745 -26.80 8.95 13.25
C LYS A 745 -26.66 8.13 14.54
N MET A 746 -26.12 6.92 14.46
CA MET A 746 -25.95 6.06 15.65
C MET A 746 -25.00 6.68 16.69
N LEU A 747 -23.95 7.40 16.27
CA LEU A 747 -23.09 8.17 17.17
C LEU A 747 -23.84 9.35 17.78
N GLN A 748 -24.61 10.11 17.00
CA GLN A 748 -25.44 11.22 17.48
C GLN A 748 -26.47 10.74 18.51
N ASP A 749 -27.29 9.73 18.17
CA ASP A 749 -28.32 9.14 19.03
C ASP A 749 -27.74 8.58 20.35
N MET A 750 -26.51 8.05 20.34
CA MET A 750 -25.86 7.47 21.54
C MET A 750 -25.09 8.49 22.38
N ILE A 751 -24.63 9.60 21.80
CA ILE A 751 -23.89 10.64 22.52
C ILE A 751 -24.83 11.68 23.13
N LEU A 752 -25.93 12.02 22.44
CA LEU A 752 -26.96 12.98 22.89
C LEU A 752 -28.13 12.32 23.63
N GLY A 753 -28.03 11.03 23.97
CA GLY A 753 -29.10 10.27 24.60
C GLY A 753 -29.34 10.64 26.08
N GLU A 754 -30.48 10.18 26.63
CA GLU A 754 -31.15 10.61 27.87
C GLU A 754 -30.36 10.48 29.22
N ASN A 755 -29.05 10.20 29.21
CA ASN A 755 -28.22 10.09 30.42
C ASN A 755 -27.30 11.30 30.57
N GLU A 756 -27.86 12.47 30.90
CA GLU A 756 -27.11 13.73 31.10
C GLU A 756 -25.99 13.60 32.15
N ASP A 757 -26.15 12.72 33.14
CA ASP A 757 -25.16 12.41 34.20
C ASP A 757 -23.88 11.70 33.71
N GLN A 758 -23.75 11.35 32.42
CA GLN A 758 -22.52 10.76 31.89
C GLN A 758 -22.03 11.41 30.59
N GLU A 759 -20.83 11.99 30.66
CA GLU A 759 -20.06 12.33 29.46
C GLU A 759 -19.87 11.10 28.56
N SER A 760 -20.58 11.06 27.43
CA SER A 760 -20.38 10.05 26.39
C SER A 760 -19.06 10.28 25.66
N ARG A 761 -18.31 9.20 25.44
CA ARG A 761 -17.02 9.22 24.72
C ARG A 761 -16.90 7.96 23.86
N ALA A 762 -16.60 8.13 22.58
CA ALA A 762 -16.64 7.07 21.58
C ALA A 762 -15.27 6.78 20.93
N LEU A 763 -15.01 5.49 20.66
CA LEU A 763 -13.78 5.02 19.99
C LEU A 763 -14.11 4.15 18.78
N VAL A 764 -13.83 4.65 17.57
CA VAL A 764 -14.14 4.01 16.29
C VAL A 764 -12.89 3.37 15.69
N PHE A 765 -12.76 2.05 15.80
CA PHE A 765 -11.64 1.29 15.26
C PHE A 765 -11.78 1.01 13.76
N VAL A 766 -10.73 1.31 13.00
CA VAL A 766 -10.59 0.99 11.56
C VAL A 766 -9.26 0.32 11.24
N LYS A 767 -9.27 -0.48 10.17
CA LYS A 767 -8.13 -1.28 9.70
C LYS A 767 -6.94 -0.46 9.15
N ALA A 768 -7.19 0.68 8.50
CA ALA A 768 -6.19 1.43 7.73
C ALA A 768 -6.18 2.93 8.07
N ARG A 769 -5.00 3.58 7.98
CA ARG A 769 -4.83 5.01 8.30
C ARG A 769 -5.54 5.96 7.32
N ALA A 770 -5.54 5.65 6.02
CA ALA A 770 -6.28 6.42 5.03
C ALA A 770 -7.77 6.48 5.38
N THR A 771 -8.34 5.34 5.79
CA THR A 771 -9.70 5.24 6.33
C THR A 771 -9.85 5.99 7.66
N CYS A 772 -8.87 5.90 8.56
CA CYS A 772 -8.89 6.61 9.85
C CYS A 772 -8.93 8.13 9.69
N THR A 773 -8.15 8.69 8.75
CA THR A 773 -8.21 10.11 8.42
C THR A 773 -9.55 10.45 7.77
N ALA A 774 -9.90 9.81 6.65
CA ALA A 774 -11.10 10.18 5.90
C ALA A 774 -12.41 9.98 6.67
N LEU A 775 -12.50 8.97 7.55
CA LEU A 775 -13.67 8.76 8.40
C LEU A 775 -13.75 9.80 9.53
N ALA A 776 -12.62 10.25 10.10
CA ALA A 776 -12.62 11.37 11.04
C ALA A 776 -13.04 12.67 10.34
N ASP A 777 -12.40 12.99 9.21
CA ASP A 777 -12.71 14.16 8.38
C ASP A 777 -14.20 14.20 7.97
N TYR A 778 -14.80 13.03 7.66
CA TYR A 778 -16.22 12.89 7.32
C TYR A 778 -17.15 13.05 8.52
N LEU A 779 -16.85 12.39 9.64
CA LEU A 779 -17.72 12.41 10.83
C LEU A 779 -17.72 13.79 11.48
N ASP A 780 -16.56 14.46 11.60
CA ASP A 780 -16.47 15.80 12.18
C ASP A 780 -17.29 16.82 11.39
N GLY A 781 -17.21 16.79 10.05
CA GLY A 781 -17.99 17.68 9.17
C GLY A 781 -19.52 17.50 9.22
N ILE A 782 -20.02 16.48 9.94
CA ILE A 782 -21.43 16.28 10.26
C ILE A 782 -21.70 16.56 11.73
N LEU A 783 -20.95 15.91 12.63
CA LEU A 783 -21.22 15.85 14.07
C LEU A 783 -20.81 17.12 14.85
N SER A 784 -19.84 17.89 14.34
CA SER A 784 -19.44 19.17 14.96
C SER A 784 -20.58 20.19 15.07
N LYS A 785 -21.63 20.06 14.23
CA LYS A 785 -22.85 20.89 14.27
C LYS A 785 -23.69 20.68 15.52
N GLU A 786 -23.53 19.51 16.14
CA GLU A 786 -24.19 19.08 17.38
C GLU A 786 -23.21 19.18 18.56
N ASN A 787 -22.11 19.94 18.42
CA ASN A 787 -21.00 20.06 19.37
C ASN A 787 -20.26 18.73 19.68
N ILE A 788 -20.33 17.74 18.77
CA ILE A 788 -19.64 16.46 18.88
C ILE A 788 -18.40 16.48 17.98
N HIS A 789 -17.22 16.71 18.57
CA HIS A 789 -15.97 16.80 17.83
C HIS A 789 -15.28 15.44 17.65
N VAL A 790 -14.73 15.23 16.45
CA VAL A 790 -14.15 13.95 16.02
C VAL A 790 -12.70 14.13 15.57
N HIS A 791 -11.77 13.42 16.22
CA HIS A 791 -10.35 13.43 15.83
C HIS A 791 -9.81 12.03 15.49
N LYS A 792 -8.68 11.97 14.80
CA LYS A 792 -8.01 10.72 14.41
C LYS A 792 -6.87 10.33 15.34
N LEU A 793 -6.61 9.03 15.47
CA LEU A 793 -5.48 8.46 16.21
C LEU A 793 -4.77 7.37 15.37
N THR A 794 -3.55 7.67 14.91
CA THR A 794 -2.77 6.77 14.04
C THR A 794 -1.35 6.53 14.54
N GLY A 795 -0.75 5.41 14.17
CA GLY A 795 0.63 5.07 14.55
C GLY A 795 1.70 5.79 13.73
N LYS A 796 2.89 5.97 14.32
CA LYS A 796 4.03 6.75 13.78
C LYS A 796 4.70 6.26 12.48
N ALA A 797 4.49 5.02 12.07
CA ALA A 797 5.32 4.39 11.02
C ALA A 797 4.95 4.87 9.61
N ALA A 798 5.62 5.92 9.12
CA ALA A 798 5.34 6.53 7.82
C ALA A 798 5.29 5.51 6.66
N THR A 799 4.25 5.65 5.84
CA THR A 799 4.03 4.94 4.58
C THR A 799 4.13 5.93 3.42
N PRO A 800 4.51 5.52 2.19
CA PRO A 800 4.58 6.43 1.04
C PRO A 800 3.21 7.08 0.76
N GLY A 801 3.09 8.38 1.07
CA GLY A 801 1.85 9.18 0.92
C GLY A 801 1.00 9.35 2.20
N ASP A 802 1.35 8.70 3.31
CA ASP A 802 0.70 8.83 4.62
C ASP A 802 1.73 8.62 5.74
N GLU A 803 2.18 9.72 6.34
CA GLU A 803 3.30 9.75 7.28
C GLU A 803 2.90 9.36 8.73
N GLY A 804 1.60 9.21 9.02
CA GLY A 804 1.11 8.97 10.38
C GLY A 804 1.29 10.16 11.33
N MET A 805 0.97 9.94 12.62
CA MET A 805 1.10 10.95 13.68
C MET A 805 2.40 10.82 14.47
N THR A 806 2.95 11.96 14.91
CA THR A 806 4.10 12.00 15.85
C THR A 806 3.68 11.65 17.28
N GLU A 807 4.65 11.54 18.19
CA GLU A 807 4.34 11.26 19.60
C GLU A 807 3.67 12.44 20.32
N ALA A 808 4.07 13.67 20.00
CA ALA A 808 3.47 14.87 20.56
C ALA A 808 2.01 14.99 20.12
N GLU A 809 1.72 14.81 18.83
CA GLU A 809 0.35 14.76 18.29
C GLU A 809 -0.50 13.68 18.96
N GLN A 810 0.04 12.47 19.15
CA GLN A 810 -0.67 11.39 19.85
C GLN A 810 -1.02 11.76 21.30
N THR A 811 -0.07 12.34 22.05
CA THR A 811 -0.31 12.78 23.43
C THR A 811 -1.27 13.97 23.50
N GLU A 812 -1.17 14.94 22.59
CA GLU A 812 -2.09 16.08 22.53
C GLU A 812 -3.53 15.62 22.23
N THR A 813 -3.73 14.80 21.18
CA THR A 813 -5.04 14.23 20.85
C THR A 813 -5.66 13.45 22.01
N LEU A 814 -4.84 12.70 22.75
CA LEU A 814 -5.31 11.95 23.93
C LEU A 814 -5.62 12.85 25.13
N ASN A 815 -4.86 13.92 25.36
CA ASN A 815 -5.17 14.91 26.40
C ASN A 815 -6.48 15.65 26.08
N LYS A 816 -6.71 15.99 24.81
CA LYS A 816 -7.94 16.64 24.34
C LYS A 816 -9.16 15.71 24.44
N PHE A 817 -9.01 14.44 24.06
CA PHE A 817 -10.01 13.41 24.32
C PHE A 817 -10.17 13.08 25.82
N ALA A 818 -9.18 13.36 26.67
CA ALA A 818 -9.27 13.23 28.12
C ALA A 818 -10.02 14.42 28.77
N SER A 819 -9.86 15.63 28.24
CA SER A 819 -10.59 16.83 28.68
C SER A 819 -12.03 16.93 28.17
N GLY A 820 -12.39 16.18 27.12
CA GLY A 820 -13.71 16.26 26.47
C GLY A 820 -13.76 17.15 25.22
N GLU A 821 -12.69 17.91 24.91
CA GLU A 821 -12.56 18.69 23.65
C GLU A 821 -12.81 17.82 22.40
N TYR A 822 -12.41 16.54 22.45
CA TYR A 822 -12.83 15.53 21.46
C TYR A 822 -13.75 14.51 22.13
N THR A 823 -14.95 14.33 21.55
CA THR A 823 -15.98 13.38 22.00
C THR A 823 -15.79 12.00 21.35
N VAL A 824 -15.21 11.97 20.14
CA VAL A 824 -15.01 10.77 19.33
C VAL A 824 -13.57 10.68 18.85
N LEU A 825 -12.93 9.52 19.03
CA LEU A 825 -11.68 9.19 18.34
C LEU A 825 -11.91 8.11 17.27
N VAL A 826 -11.57 8.40 16.02
CA VAL A 826 -11.36 7.36 15.01
C VAL A 826 -9.93 6.87 15.14
N SER A 827 -9.73 5.58 15.37
CA SER A 827 -8.41 5.00 15.67
C SER A 827 -8.06 3.82 14.77
N THR A 828 -6.78 3.68 14.48
CA THR A 828 -6.21 2.38 14.04
C THR A 828 -6.00 1.46 15.26
N SER A 829 -5.43 0.26 15.07
CA SER A 829 -5.13 -0.70 16.16
C SER A 829 -4.28 -0.14 17.32
N VAL A 830 -3.62 1.00 17.12
CA VAL A 830 -2.87 1.77 18.14
C VAL A 830 -3.73 2.15 19.35
N GLY A 831 -5.02 2.43 19.17
CA GLY A 831 -5.93 2.70 20.30
C GLY A 831 -6.38 1.42 21.04
N GLY A 832 -6.18 0.24 20.45
CA GLY A 832 -6.48 -1.03 21.09
C GLY A 832 -5.37 -1.40 22.08
N GLU A 833 -4.14 -1.48 21.59
CA GLU A 833 -2.99 -1.97 22.37
C GLU A 833 -2.12 -0.85 22.95
N GLY A 834 -1.88 -0.89 24.27
CA GLY A 834 -0.71 -0.21 24.84
C GLY A 834 -0.68 1.33 24.78
N ILE A 835 -1.83 1.99 24.62
CA ILE A 835 -1.96 3.42 24.88
C ILE A 835 -3.13 3.67 25.84
N ASP A 836 -3.06 4.72 26.64
CA ASP A 836 -4.03 5.00 27.70
C ASP A 836 -5.13 5.91 27.15
N ILE A 837 -6.15 5.29 26.57
CA ILE A 837 -7.37 5.98 26.19
C ILE A 837 -8.31 5.94 27.41
N PRO A 838 -8.85 7.09 27.86
CA PRO A 838 -9.94 7.17 28.83
C PRO A 838 -11.06 6.16 28.52
N ASP A 839 -11.64 5.56 29.55
CA ASP A 839 -12.69 4.55 29.35
C ASP A 839 -13.88 5.15 28.58
N CYS A 840 -14.25 4.48 27.50
CA CYS A 840 -15.34 4.86 26.61
C CYS A 840 -16.64 4.16 27.04
N ASN A 841 -17.79 4.77 26.73
CA ASN A 841 -19.09 4.08 26.75
C ASN A 841 -19.49 3.55 25.36
N ILE A 842 -18.86 4.01 24.29
CA ILE A 842 -19.14 3.56 22.91
C ILE A 842 -17.85 3.08 22.26
N VAL A 843 -17.82 1.85 21.73
CA VAL A 843 -16.71 1.36 20.88
C VAL A 843 -17.29 0.78 19.60
N ILE A 844 -16.86 1.27 18.43
CA ILE A 844 -17.33 0.80 17.13
C ILE A 844 -16.16 0.18 16.36
N SER A 845 -16.25 -1.08 15.96
CA SER A 845 -15.28 -1.69 15.03
C SER A 845 -15.86 -1.62 13.61
N TYR A 846 -15.33 -0.71 12.78
CA TYR A 846 -15.85 -0.40 11.44
C TYR A 846 -15.10 -1.14 10.34
N ASN A 847 -15.81 -2.07 9.71
CA ASN A 847 -15.33 -3.15 8.84
C ASN A 847 -13.99 -3.75 9.28
N TYR A 848 -13.81 -3.91 10.59
CA TYR A 848 -12.57 -4.35 11.20
C TYR A 848 -12.86 -5.45 12.22
N ALA A 849 -12.23 -6.60 12.01
CA ALA A 849 -12.15 -7.69 12.97
C ALA A 849 -10.69 -8.15 13.03
N GLY A 850 -10.15 -8.24 14.25
CA GLY A 850 -8.78 -8.69 14.49
C GLY A 850 -8.70 -10.19 14.74
N ASN A 851 -7.80 -10.59 15.62
CA ASN A 851 -7.82 -11.91 16.27
C ASN A 851 -8.46 -11.82 17.67
N GLU A 852 -8.50 -12.93 18.40
CA GLU A 852 -9.06 -13.01 19.76
C GLU A 852 -8.41 -12.02 20.74
N ILE A 853 -7.11 -11.80 20.62
CA ILE A 853 -6.34 -10.86 21.45
C ILE A 853 -6.79 -9.42 21.15
N THR A 854 -6.80 -9.05 19.87
CA THR A 854 -7.23 -7.72 19.40
C THR A 854 -8.67 -7.44 19.82
N LYS A 855 -9.57 -8.43 19.69
CA LYS A 855 -10.96 -8.30 20.14
C LYS A 855 -11.04 -8.02 21.63
N ILE A 856 -10.36 -8.81 22.48
CA ILE A 856 -10.34 -8.59 23.93
C ILE A 856 -9.80 -7.20 24.31
N GLN A 857 -8.76 -6.72 23.62
CA GLN A 857 -8.17 -5.40 23.87
C GLN A 857 -9.09 -4.25 23.42
N MET A 858 -9.69 -4.31 22.23
CA MET A 858 -10.65 -3.31 21.74
C MET A 858 -11.93 -3.30 22.58
N THR A 859 -12.51 -4.47 22.84
CA THR A 859 -13.66 -4.64 23.74
C THR A 859 -13.36 -4.10 25.14
N GLY A 860 -12.10 -4.22 25.56
CA GLY A 860 -11.58 -3.70 26.81
C GLY A 860 -11.49 -2.17 26.92
N ARG A 861 -11.92 -1.39 25.91
CA ARG A 861 -12.04 0.09 25.99
C ARG A 861 -13.46 0.59 26.31
N GLY A 862 -14.49 -0.23 26.08
CA GLY A 862 -15.88 0.10 26.36
C GLY A 862 -16.25 -0.12 27.83
N ARG A 863 -15.46 0.42 28.77
CA ARG A 863 -15.54 0.05 30.20
C ARG A 863 -16.30 1.03 31.09
N LYS A 864 -16.80 2.15 30.58
CA LYS A 864 -17.80 2.94 31.33
C LYS A 864 -19.05 2.09 31.62
N LYS A 865 -19.70 2.35 32.75
CA LYS A 865 -20.92 1.63 33.18
C LYS A 865 -22.03 1.83 32.14
N GLY A 866 -22.56 0.74 31.58
CA GLY A 866 -23.53 0.78 30.48
C GLY A 866 -22.91 0.78 29.08
N GLY A 867 -21.58 0.62 28.97
CA GLY A 867 -20.87 0.65 27.71
C GLY A 867 -21.36 -0.36 26.66
N THR A 868 -21.26 0.01 25.39
CA THR A 868 -21.70 -0.78 24.23
C THR A 868 -20.60 -0.86 23.17
N ASN A 869 -20.34 -2.07 22.69
CA ASN A 869 -19.39 -2.41 21.64
C ASN A 869 -20.13 -2.88 20.40
N ILE A 870 -19.85 -2.27 19.26
CA ILE A 870 -20.62 -2.44 18.02
C ILE A 870 -19.68 -2.91 16.91
N VAL A 871 -19.91 -4.11 16.38
CA VAL A 871 -19.17 -4.62 15.21
C VAL A 871 -19.99 -4.31 13.96
N MET A 872 -19.61 -3.25 13.23
CA MET A 872 -20.24 -2.88 11.96
C MET A 872 -19.40 -3.42 10.81
N GLY A 873 -19.90 -4.40 10.05
CA GLY A 873 -19.08 -5.05 9.02
C GLY A 873 -19.87 -5.82 7.97
N TYR A 874 -19.19 -6.14 6.86
CA TYR A 874 -19.66 -7.12 5.89
C TYR A 874 -19.54 -8.56 6.43
N GLU A 875 -20.23 -9.53 5.83
CA GLU A 875 -20.32 -10.90 6.37
C GLU A 875 -18.94 -11.53 6.67
N LYS A 876 -17.97 -11.41 5.76
CA LYS A 876 -16.58 -11.89 5.95
C LYS A 876 -15.94 -11.33 7.24
N THR A 877 -16.22 -10.07 7.59
CA THR A 877 -15.71 -9.42 8.80
C THR A 877 -16.46 -9.92 10.04
N LEU A 878 -17.78 -10.08 9.93
CA LEU A 878 -18.61 -10.64 11.00
C LEU A 878 -18.22 -12.11 11.29
N ASP A 879 -17.82 -12.89 10.29
CA ASP A 879 -17.32 -14.27 10.48
C ASP A 879 -15.97 -14.32 11.19
N VAL A 880 -15.03 -13.43 10.86
CA VAL A 880 -13.76 -13.30 11.60
C VAL A 880 -13.99 -12.87 13.04
N ASP A 881 -15.00 -12.02 13.29
CA ASP A 881 -15.42 -11.65 14.64
C ASP A 881 -16.06 -12.82 15.43
N LYS A 882 -16.98 -13.57 14.81
CA LYS A 882 -17.56 -14.82 15.37
C LYS A 882 -16.45 -15.80 15.77
N LEU A 883 -15.47 -16.02 14.88
CA LEU A 883 -14.31 -16.88 15.14
C LEU A 883 -13.40 -16.34 16.26
N SER A 884 -13.24 -15.02 16.36
CA SER A 884 -12.44 -14.38 17.41
C SER A 884 -13.10 -14.49 18.80
N THR A 885 -14.44 -14.40 18.89
CA THR A 885 -15.18 -14.73 20.12
C THR A 885 -14.96 -16.19 20.52
N TYR A 886 -15.08 -17.13 19.58
CA TYR A 886 -14.87 -18.55 19.83
C TYR A 886 -13.44 -18.85 20.32
N LYS A 887 -12.42 -18.26 19.68
CA LYS A 887 -11.01 -18.38 20.11
C LYS A 887 -10.74 -17.71 21.47
N GLY A 888 -11.45 -16.64 21.82
CA GLY A 888 -11.42 -16.06 23.16
C GLY A 888 -11.93 -17.05 24.23
N ALA A 889 -13.04 -17.74 23.96
CA ALA A 889 -13.57 -18.78 24.85
C ALA A 889 -12.63 -20.00 24.95
N MET A 890 -12.06 -20.44 23.83
CA MET A 890 -11.04 -21.50 23.77
C MET A 890 -9.81 -21.16 24.63
N MET A 891 -9.33 -19.91 24.60
CA MET A 891 -8.23 -19.45 25.45
C MET A 891 -8.53 -19.70 26.93
N TYR A 892 -9.70 -19.25 27.42
CA TYR A 892 -10.06 -19.43 28.83
C TYR A 892 -10.20 -20.92 29.21
N ARG A 893 -10.78 -21.77 28.35
CA ARG A 893 -10.83 -23.22 28.59
C ARG A 893 -9.43 -23.84 28.68
N ALA A 894 -8.53 -23.46 27.76
CA ALA A 894 -7.14 -23.93 27.79
C ALA A 894 -6.37 -23.47 29.04
N MET A 895 -6.58 -22.23 29.50
CA MET A 895 -6.00 -21.73 30.75
C MET A 895 -6.50 -22.51 31.97
N GLU A 896 -7.81 -22.79 32.05
CA GLU A 896 -8.41 -23.61 33.12
C GLU A 896 -7.97 -25.09 33.06
N SER A 897 -7.61 -25.60 31.88
CA SER A 897 -6.99 -26.92 31.74
C SER A 897 -5.52 -26.92 32.21
N ILE A 898 -4.74 -25.88 31.89
CA ILE A 898 -3.32 -25.77 32.29
C ILE A 898 -3.15 -25.79 33.82
N LYS A 899 -4.03 -25.10 34.56
CA LYS A 899 -4.02 -25.08 36.04
C LYS A 899 -4.22 -26.47 36.66
N LYS A 900 -4.85 -27.40 35.95
CA LYS A 900 -5.14 -28.78 36.39
C LYS A 900 -4.02 -29.77 36.03
N ILE A 901 -3.01 -29.34 35.27
CA ILE A 901 -1.83 -30.16 34.97
C ILE A 901 -0.94 -30.21 36.22
N ASP A 902 -0.50 -31.40 36.62
CA ASP A 902 0.52 -31.57 37.68
C ASP A 902 1.73 -30.66 37.41
N PRO A 903 2.19 -29.85 38.38
CA PRO A 903 3.33 -28.95 38.21
C PRO A 903 4.60 -29.62 37.69
N ARG A 904 4.87 -30.89 38.04
CA ARG A 904 6.03 -31.64 37.53
C ARG A 904 5.87 -32.01 36.05
N SER A 905 4.64 -32.18 35.57
CA SER A 905 4.30 -32.45 34.17
C SER A 905 4.28 -31.18 33.33
N LEU A 906 3.71 -30.09 33.85
CA LEU A 906 3.79 -28.76 33.22
C LEU A 906 5.25 -28.30 33.06
N GLN A 907 6.06 -28.44 34.12
CA GLN A 907 7.49 -28.10 34.07
C GLN A 907 8.29 -28.97 33.08
N ARG A 908 7.86 -30.21 32.82
CA ARG A 908 8.44 -31.07 31.77
C ARG A 908 8.06 -30.59 30.36
N LYS A 909 6.78 -30.26 30.10
CA LYS A 909 6.36 -29.66 28.82
C LYS A 909 7.11 -28.35 28.53
N ILE A 910 7.21 -27.45 29.52
CA ILE A 910 7.97 -26.20 29.41
C ILE A 910 9.42 -26.43 28.97
N LYS A 911 10.13 -27.37 29.62
CA LYS A 911 11.53 -27.69 29.29
C LYS A 911 11.69 -28.32 27.89
N LEU A 912 10.67 -28.99 27.36
CA LEU A 912 10.67 -29.51 26.00
C LEU A 912 10.60 -28.37 24.98
N PHE A 913 9.60 -27.50 25.10
CA PHE A 913 9.45 -26.33 24.22
C PHE A 913 10.67 -25.38 24.26
N GLN A 914 11.29 -25.20 25.43
CA GLN A 914 12.53 -24.43 25.55
C GLN A 914 13.69 -25.04 24.75
N LYS A 915 13.88 -26.37 24.82
CA LYS A 915 14.90 -27.07 24.01
C LYS A 915 14.62 -26.92 22.52
N GLU A 916 13.36 -27.04 22.10
CA GLU A 916 12.96 -26.84 20.71
C GLU A 916 13.26 -25.42 20.22
N GLU A 917 12.90 -24.37 20.97
CA GLU A 917 13.07 -22.98 20.52
C GLU A 917 14.56 -22.58 20.47
N ILE A 918 15.39 -23.11 21.38
CA ILE A 918 16.86 -22.99 21.28
C ILE A 918 17.37 -23.69 20.02
N SER A 919 16.92 -24.93 19.75
CA SER A 919 17.33 -25.71 18.56
C SER A 919 16.91 -25.02 17.25
N LYS A 920 15.71 -24.43 17.24
CA LYS A 920 15.18 -23.63 16.12
C LYS A 920 15.99 -22.34 15.92
N GLN A 921 16.51 -21.73 16.99
CA GLN A 921 17.38 -20.57 16.89
C GLN A 921 18.75 -20.95 16.33
N GLU A 922 19.45 -21.93 16.91
CA GLU A 922 20.76 -22.35 16.42
C GLU A 922 20.73 -22.82 14.95
N PHE A 923 19.62 -23.40 14.50
CA PHE A 923 19.44 -23.73 13.09
C PHE A 923 19.38 -22.48 12.20
N ARG A 924 18.68 -21.41 12.62
CA ARG A 924 18.68 -20.12 11.89
C ARG A 924 20.06 -19.49 11.88
N ASP A 925 20.75 -19.51 13.01
CA ASP A 925 22.10 -18.93 13.13
C ASP A 925 23.07 -19.62 12.16
N ARG A 926 23.11 -20.96 12.17
CA ARG A 926 23.92 -21.76 11.22
C ARG A 926 23.50 -21.58 9.75
N VAL A 927 22.22 -21.32 9.47
CA VAL A 927 21.75 -21.00 8.11
C VAL A 927 22.19 -19.60 7.69
N LEU A 928 22.16 -18.62 8.60
CA LEU A 928 22.60 -17.26 8.35
C LEU A 928 24.12 -17.19 8.15
N GLU A 929 24.91 -17.86 8.99
CA GLU A 929 26.36 -18.04 8.82
C GLU A 929 26.68 -18.65 7.45
N LYS A 930 26.00 -19.74 7.06
CA LYS A 930 26.18 -20.34 5.73
C LYS A 930 25.79 -19.40 4.60
N GLN A 931 24.70 -18.63 4.75
CA GLN A 931 24.30 -17.64 3.74
C GLN A 931 25.32 -16.50 3.62
N ILE A 932 25.89 -16.04 4.73
CA ILE A 932 26.96 -15.03 4.73
C ILE A 932 28.21 -15.59 4.03
N ASN A 933 28.64 -16.79 4.39
CA ASN A 933 29.81 -17.46 3.81
C ASN A 933 29.61 -17.93 2.35
N MET A 934 28.36 -17.95 1.85
CA MET A 934 28.01 -18.27 0.46
C MET A 934 27.75 -17.04 -0.43
N LYS A 935 27.76 -15.82 0.14
CA LYS A 935 27.69 -14.59 -0.67
C LYS A 935 28.93 -14.50 -1.56
N ARG A 936 28.74 -14.22 -2.85
CA ARG A 936 29.85 -14.20 -3.83
C ARG A 936 30.64 -12.90 -3.71
N LYS A 937 31.97 -13.00 -3.90
CA LYS A 937 32.80 -11.90 -4.41
C LYS A 937 32.65 -11.84 -5.93
N GLY A 938 31.50 -11.37 -6.39
CA GLY A 938 31.18 -11.17 -7.81
C GLY A 938 30.58 -9.79 -8.02
N GLN A 939 30.76 -9.22 -9.21
CA GLN A 939 30.27 -7.88 -9.52
C GLN A 939 28.76 -7.89 -9.76
N PHE A 940 28.00 -7.35 -8.81
CA PHE A 940 26.56 -7.17 -8.92
C PHE A 940 26.21 -5.69 -9.08
N LYS A 941 25.34 -5.36 -10.02
CA LYS A 941 24.85 -3.99 -10.24
C LYS A 941 23.46 -3.77 -9.67
N LEU A 942 23.22 -2.60 -9.09
CA LEU A 942 21.88 -2.12 -8.78
C LEU A 942 21.33 -1.38 -9.99
N CYS A 943 20.18 -1.84 -10.48
CA CYS A 943 19.41 -1.15 -11.50
C CYS A 943 18.09 -0.64 -10.90
N CYS A 944 17.56 0.48 -11.39
CA CYS A 944 16.26 0.99 -10.95
C CYS A 944 15.14 -0.02 -11.21
N TYR A 945 14.34 -0.33 -10.19
CA TYR A 945 13.26 -1.31 -10.28
C TYR A 945 12.25 -0.98 -11.39
N LYS A 946 11.80 0.27 -11.51
CA LYS A 946 10.79 0.69 -12.52
C LYS A 946 11.34 0.81 -13.95
N CYS A 947 12.57 1.28 -14.17
CA CYS A 947 13.05 1.65 -15.53
C CYS A 947 14.37 1.02 -15.96
N SER A 948 14.92 0.10 -15.16
CA SER A 948 16.12 -0.71 -15.45
C SER A 948 17.42 0.04 -15.77
N VAL A 949 17.47 1.38 -15.63
CA VAL A 949 18.73 2.14 -15.70
C VAL A 949 19.67 1.62 -14.60
N GLU A 950 20.95 1.43 -14.93
CA GLU A 950 21.98 1.11 -13.93
C GLU A 950 22.15 2.30 -12.97
N VAL A 951 22.58 2.04 -11.75
CA VAL A 951 22.61 3.05 -10.68
C VAL A 951 23.97 3.09 -9.98
N VAL A 952 24.44 1.94 -9.50
CA VAL A 952 25.75 1.73 -8.85
C VAL A 952 26.16 0.26 -8.95
N ASP A 953 27.44 -0.02 -8.81
CA ASP A 953 27.93 -1.36 -8.51
C ASP A 953 27.74 -1.68 -7.01
N GLY A 954 27.73 -2.97 -6.67
CA GLY A 954 27.58 -3.45 -5.29
C GLY A 954 28.78 -3.08 -4.41
N GLU A 955 29.92 -2.78 -5.05
CA GLU A 955 31.16 -2.30 -4.44
C GLU A 955 31.09 -0.81 -4.06
N ASP A 956 30.09 -0.05 -4.53
CA ASP A 956 29.83 1.36 -4.14
C ASP A 956 28.85 1.48 -2.96
N LEU A 957 28.40 0.35 -2.40
CA LEU A 957 27.48 0.32 -1.27
C LEU A 957 28.24 0.14 0.05
N ARG A 958 27.84 0.90 1.06
CA ARG A 958 28.36 0.76 2.43
C ARG A 958 27.27 0.73 3.48
N VAL A 959 27.53 0.03 4.59
CA VAL A 959 26.62 -0.05 5.73
C VAL A 959 27.05 0.92 6.84
N LEU A 960 26.42 2.10 6.89
CA LEU A 960 26.58 3.06 7.96
C LEU A 960 25.76 2.64 9.20
N LYS A 961 26.40 2.67 10.37
CA LYS A 961 25.84 2.26 11.69
C LYS A 961 25.08 0.93 11.66
N GLY A 962 25.54 -0.04 10.86
CA GLY A 962 25.00 -1.40 10.80
C GLY A 962 23.57 -1.52 10.27
N SER A 963 23.01 -0.50 9.61
CA SER A 963 21.63 -0.54 9.08
C SER A 963 21.31 0.43 7.93
N TYR A 964 21.99 1.57 7.84
CA TYR A 964 21.78 2.55 6.78
C TYR A 964 22.67 2.20 5.60
N HIS A 965 22.08 2.07 4.41
CA HIS A 965 22.81 1.63 3.21
C HIS A 965 23.05 2.86 2.34
N VAL A 966 24.29 3.32 2.35
CA VAL A 966 24.73 4.53 1.65
C VAL A 966 25.44 4.17 0.35
N VAL A 967 25.36 5.07 -0.62
CA VAL A 967 26.16 5.04 -1.85
C VAL A 967 27.39 5.94 -1.65
N VAL A 968 28.57 5.47 -2.07
CA VAL A 968 29.81 6.27 -2.10
C VAL A 968 30.25 6.68 -3.52
N ASP A 969 29.59 6.17 -4.56
CA ASP A 969 29.82 6.59 -5.95
C ASP A 969 29.56 8.10 -6.17
N LYS A 970 30.52 8.74 -6.85
CA LYS A 970 30.50 10.16 -7.21
C LYS A 970 29.58 10.47 -8.40
N GLU A 971 29.29 9.52 -9.28
CA GLU A 971 28.42 9.72 -10.44
C GLU A 971 26.93 9.65 -10.09
N PHE A 972 26.55 8.99 -8.99
CA PHE A 972 25.18 8.84 -8.50
C PHE A 972 24.38 10.16 -8.49
N LYS A 973 25.04 11.29 -8.20
CA LYS A 973 24.43 12.64 -8.25
C LYS A 973 23.85 13.00 -9.62
N ASN A 974 24.41 12.45 -10.70
CA ASN A 974 23.95 12.65 -12.08
C ASN A 974 22.66 11.89 -12.41
N LEU A 975 22.35 10.83 -11.66
CA LEU A 975 21.23 9.89 -11.90
C LEU A 975 19.95 10.24 -11.11
N ILE A 976 20.02 11.22 -10.21
CA ILE A 976 18.95 11.55 -9.26
C ILE A 976 18.30 12.92 -9.50
N VAL A 977 17.16 13.11 -8.84
CA VAL A 977 16.49 14.39 -8.60
C VAL A 977 16.08 14.42 -7.13
N THR A 978 16.32 15.54 -6.45
CA THR A 978 15.96 15.74 -5.04
C THR A 978 14.67 16.54 -4.87
N LYS A 979 14.01 16.36 -3.71
CA LYS A 979 13.02 17.31 -3.17
C LYS A 979 13.16 17.38 -1.64
N PRO A 980 12.97 18.54 -0.99
CA PRO A 980 13.06 18.68 0.46
C PRO A 980 12.18 17.67 1.21
N HIS A 981 12.74 17.01 2.23
CA HIS A 981 12.01 16.03 3.01
C HIS A 981 11.06 16.74 3.99
N LYS A 982 9.74 16.58 3.79
CA LYS A 982 8.66 17.29 4.51
C LYS A 982 8.81 17.39 6.04
N LYS A 983 9.41 16.38 6.67
CA LYS A 983 9.72 16.35 8.12
C LYS A 983 11.20 16.01 8.36
N PRO A 984 12.13 16.99 8.33
CA PRO A 984 13.57 16.70 8.41
C PRO A 984 14.03 16.27 9.82
N ASN A 985 13.33 16.77 10.84
CA ASN A 985 13.74 16.67 12.26
C ASN A 985 12.99 15.59 13.07
N GLU A 986 12.19 14.73 12.41
CA GLU A 986 11.20 13.84 13.07
C GLU A 986 11.82 12.76 13.99
N ARG A 987 13.13 12.52 13.86
CA ARG A 987 13.95 11.74 14.81
C ARG A 987 15.34 12.33 14.88
N LYS A 988 15.87 12.48 16.11
CA LYS A 988 17.31 12.51 16.35
C LYS A 988 17.83 11.08 16.30
N ILE A 989 18.13 10.57 15.10
CA ILE A 989 19.03 9.43 14.98
C ILE A 989 20.43 9.98 15.32
N GLU A 990 21.17 9.29 16.19
CA GLU A 990 22.49 9.70 16.69
C GLU A 990 23.42 10.12 15.52
N GLY A 991 23.68 11.43 15.39
CA GLY A 991 24.49 12.01 14.31
C GLY A 991 23.86 12.08 12.90
N LEU A 992 22.61 11.64 12.70
CA LEU A 992 21.95 11.51 11.39
C LEU A 992 20.63 12.31 11.32
N LYS A 993 20.58 13.36 10.49
CA LYS A 993 19.40 14.21 10.24
C LYS A 993 18.92 14.04 8.79
N LYS A 994 17.61 13.98 8.52
CA LYS A 994 17.12 13.92 7.13
C LYS A 994 17.22 15.29 6.45
N SER A 995 17.62 15.33 5.18
CA SER A 995 17.55 16.54 4.34
C SER A 995 16.47 16.41 3.26
N ASP A 996 16.69 15.51 2.31
CA ASP A 996 15.94 15.44 1.05
C ASP A 996 15.47 14.02 0.74
N LYS A 997 14.46 13.91 -0.11
CA LYS A 997 14.11 12.66 -0.80
C LYS A 997 14.85 12.53 -2.12
N ILE A 998 15.27 11.31 -2.43
CA ILE A 998 16.00 10.96 -3.64
C ILE A 998 15.05 10.24 -4.61
N TYR A 999 14.99 10.70 -5.86
CA TYR A 999 14.18 10.12 -6.93
C TYR A 999 15.01 9.82 -8.18
N CYS A 1000 14.66 8.76 -8.92
CA CYS A 1000 15.24 8.47 -10.24
C CYS A 1000 15.01 9.62 -11.23
N LYS A 1001 16.08 10.15 -11.84
CA LYS A 1001 16.00 11.21 -12.86
C LYS A 1001 15.23 10.78 -14.11
N LYS A 1002 15.35 9.51 -14.53
CA LYS A 1002 14.72 8.92 -15.74
C LYS A 1002 13.23 8.61 -15.59
N CYS A 1003 12.76 8.21 -14.40
CA CYS A 1003 11.38 7.72 -14.23
C CYS A 1003 10.64 8.16 -12.94
N GLY A 1004 11.24 9.04 -12.13
CA GLY A 1004 10.61 9.64 -10.96
C GLY A 1004 10.39 8.71 -9.76
N MET A 1005 10.88 7.47 -9.79
CA MET A 1005 10.76 6.51 -8.70
C MET A 1005 11.53 6.94 -7.43
N ASP A 1006 10.87 6.96 -6.28
CA ASP A 1006 11.44 7.21 -4.94
C ASP A 1006 12.49 6.13 -4.61
N TRP A 1007 13.76 6.52 -4.48
CA TRP A 1007 14.92 5.65 -4.22
C TRP A 1007 15.38 5.66 -2.77
N GLY A 1008 15.13 6.74 -2.02
CA GLY A 1008 15.68 6.92 -0.68
C GLY A 1008 15.64 8.36 -0.18
N ILE A 1009 16.59 8.68 0.71
CA ILE A 1009 16.74 9.98 1.36
C ILE A 1009 18.21 10.36 1.53
N PHE A 1010 18.51 11.65 1.55
CA PHE A 1010 19.79 12.13 2.07
C PHE A 1010 19.75 12.21 3.59
N PHE A 1011 20.74 11.61 4.25
CA PHE A 1011 21.03 11.83 5.66
C PHE A 1011 22.25 12.72 5.80
N ILE A 1012 22.13 13.82 6.53
CA ILE A 1012 23.25 14.64 7.00
C ILE A 1012 23.93 13.88 8.15
N TYR A 1013 25.13 13.38 7.92
CA TYR A 1013 26.00 12.72 8.90
C TYR A 1013 27.24 13.59 9.16
N ASN A 1014 27.45 14.06 10.39
CA ASN A 1014 28.59 14.95 10.72
C ASN A 1014 28.76 16.11 9.72
N THR A 1015 27.65 16.75 9.32
CA THR A 1015 27.48 17.77 8.25
C THR A 1015 27.42 17.29 6.79
N LEU A 1016 27.83 16.05 6.47
CA LEU A 1016 27.82 15.50 5.10
C LEU A 1016 26.46 14.95 4.63
N PRO A 1017 25.94 15.32 3.44
CA PRO A 1017 24.73 14.73 2.88
C PRO A 1017 25.02 13.36 2.23
N LEU A 1018 24.91 12.27 2.99
CA LEU A 1018 25.11 10.91 2.49
C LEU A 1018 23.83 10.35 1.81
N PRO A 1019 23.90 9.91 0.53
CA PRO A 1019 22.76 9.35 -0.20
C PRO A 1019 22.40 7.96 0.34
N THR A 1020 21.27 7.84 1.03
CA THR A 1020 20.84 6.60 1.68
C THR A 1020 19.64 5.99 0.97
N ILE A 1021 19.84 4.82 0.37
CA ILE A 1021 18.88 4.18 -0.53
C ILE A 1021 18.10 3.03 0.14
N LYS A 1022 17.03 2.55 -0.49
CA LYS A 1022 16.20 1.43 0.02
C LYS A 1022 16.14 0.25 -0.96
N CYS A 1023 16.41 -0.96 -0.46
CA CYS A 1023 16.55 -2.20 -1.23
C CYS A 1023 15.39 -2.44 -2.23
N GLU A 1024 14.16 -2.14 -1.83
CA GLU A 1024 12.95 -2.39 -2.64
C GLU A 1024 12.80 -1.48 -3.88
N SER A 1025 13.61 -0.42 -4.03
CA SER A 1025 13.60 0.44 -5.22
C SER A 1025 14.54 -0.01 -6.33
N PHE A 1026 15.26 -1.12 -6.12
CA PHE A 1026 16.26 -1.63 -7.04
C PHE A 1026 16.04 -3.10 -7.35
N LYS A 1027 16.54 -3.49 -8.52
CA LYS A 1027 16.72 -4.88 -8.93
C LYS A 1027 18.20 -5.12 -9.16
N VAL A 1028 18.69 -6.29 -8.77
CA VAL A 1028 20.11 -6.63 -8.81
C VAL A 1028 20.38 -7.40 -10.09
N ARG A 1029 21.30 -6.91 -10.91
CA ARG A 1029 21.88 -7.61 -12.06
C ARG A 1029 23.17 -8.27 -11.61
N ASN A 1030 23.34 -9.57 -11.86
CA ASN A 1030 24.66 -10.20 -11.81
C ASN A 1030 25.40 -9.88 -13.13
N SER A 1031 26.65 -9.43 -13.05
CA SER A 1031 27.44 -9.10 -14.24
C SER A 1031 28.03 -10.33 -14.95
N GLU A 1032 28.08 -11.49 -14.27
CA GLU A 1032 28.61 -12.73 -14.83
C GLU A 1032 27.66 -13.39 -15.86
N ASP A 1033 26.35 -13.43 -15.53
CA ASP A 1033 25.31 -14.13 -16.31
C ASP A 1033 24.17 -13.21 -16.77
N GLY A 1034 24.29 -11.89 -16.51
CA GLY A 1034 23.28 -10.88 -16.81
C GLY A 1034 22.00 -10.97 -15.97
N LYS A 1035 21.87 -11.97 -15.10
CA LYS A 1035 20.61 -12.34 -14.45
C LYS A 1035 20.11 -11.26 -13.50
N ILE A 1036 18.84 -10.91 -13.63
CA ILE A 1036 18.19 -9.93 -12.76
C ILE A 1036 17.45 -10.65 -11.61
N SER A 1037 17.44 -10.05 -10.42
CA SER A 1037 16.73 -10.57 -9.24
C SER A 1037 16.25 -9.45 -8.31
N THR A 1038 15.12 -9.65 -7.63
CA THR A 1038 14.46 -8.62 -6.81
C THR A 1038 14.48 -8.98 -5.32
N TYR A 1039 14.79 -8.01 -4.47
CA TYR A 1039 14.98 -8.22 -3.03
C TYR A 1039 14.21 -7.19 -2.20
N LYS A 1040 13.71 -7.61 -1.03
CA LYS A 1040 12.97 -6.74 -0.08
C LYS A 1040 13.76 -6.39 1.17
N LYS A 1041 14.97 -6.93 1.31
CA LYS A 1041 15.85 -6.77 2.47
C LYS A 1041 17.30 -6.90 2.02
N TRP A 1042 18.13 -5.96 2.44
CA TRP A 1042 19.58 -5.94 2.19
C TRP A 1042 20.28 -7.25 2.60
N LEU A 1043 19.89 -7.85 3.73
CA LEU A 1043 20.43 -9.12 4.23
C LEU A 1043 20.35 -10.25 3.19
N ASN A 1044 19.27 -10.28 2.41
CA ASN A 1044 18.96 -11.34 1.45
C ASN A 1044 19.74 -11.24 0.12
N LEU A 1045 20.56 -10.19 -0.09
CA LEU A 1045 21.34 -9.98 -1.31
C LEU A 1045 22.38 -11.10 -1.55
N PRO A 1046 22.79 -11.35 -2.81
CA PRO A 1046 23.75 -12.41 -3.14
C PRO A 1046 25.22 -12.04 -2.83
N PHE A 1047 25.49 -10.80 -2.42
CA PHE A 1047 26.80 -10.28 -2.02
C PHE A 1047 26.79 -9.72 -0.58
N VAL A 1048 27.98 -9.49 -0.03
CA VAL A 1048 28.20 -8.76 1.24
C VAL A 1048 28.26 -7.26 0.92
N ILE A 1049 27.74 -6.42 1.81
CA ILE A 1049 27.93 -4.97 1.76
C ILE A 1049 28.77 -4.62 2.98
N GLU A 1050 29.94 -4.04 2.76
CA GLU A 1050 30.91 -3.78 3.82
C GLU A 1050 30.51 -2.59 4.71
N PRO A 1051 31.00 -2.50 5.97
CA PRO A 1051 30.81 -1.32 6.80
C PRO A 1051 31.39 -0.07 6.14
N CYS A 1052 30.75 1.09 6.33
CA CYS A 1052 31.31 2.37 5.86
C CYS A 1052 32.50 2.78 6.73
N GLU A 1053 33.69 2.96 6.15
CA GLU A 1053 34.85 3.47 6.88
C GLU A 1053 34.83 5.02 6.96
N LEU A 1054 35.58 5.56 7.94
CA LEU A 1054 35.68 7.02 8.14
C LEU A 1054 36.52 7.71 7.05
N SER A 1055 37.46 6.98 6.46
CA SER A 1055 38.23 7.32 5.25
C SER A 1055 37.31 7.60 4.06
N GLU A 1056 36.44 6.64 3.71
CA GLU A 1056 35.50 6.76 2.59
C GLU A 1056 34.52 7.93 2.75
N ILE A 1057 34.23 8.32 4.00
CA ILE A 1057 33.42 9.49 4.35
C ILE A 1057 34.24 10.80 4.26
N THR A 1058 35.57 10.75 4.35
CA THR A 1058 36.47 11.91 4.13
C THR A 1058 36.89 12.08 2.67
N ASP A 1059 36.95 11.01 1.87
CA ASP A 1059 37.10 11.10 0.40
C ASP A 1059 35.86 11.74 -0.29
N LEU A 1060 34.76 11.89 0.47
CA LEU A 1060 33.53 12.63 0.14
C LEU A 1060 33.48 14.04 0.79
N LEU A 1061 34.55 14.50 1.44
CA LEU A 1061 34.69 15.85 2.04
C LEU A 1061 35.60 16.80 1.26
N GLU A 1062 36.51 16.28 0.43
CA GLU A 1062 37.50 17.10 -0.30
C GLU A 1062 37.00 17.61 -1.67
N GLU A 1063 35.72 17.36 -2.01
CA GLU A 1063 35.01 17.76 -3.25
C GLU A 1063 33.58 18.29 -3.00
#